data_AF-A0A2T5GLK6-F1
#
_entry.id   AF-A0A2T5GLK6-F1
#
_cell.length_a   1.000
_cell.length_b   1.000
_cell.length_c   1.000
_cell.angle_alpha   90.00
_cell.angle_beta   90.00
_cell.angle_gamma   90.00
#
_symmetry.space_group_name_H-M   'P 1'
#
loop_
_entity.id
_entity.type
_entity.pdbx_description
1 polymer ?
#
loop_
_entity_poly.entity_id
_entity_poly.type
_entity_poly.pdbx_seq_one_letter_code
_entity_poly.pdbx_strand_id
1 'polypeptide(L)'
;MRPDPFDTNRSSAGSQGDREPYAYERERLSTERERLRQKYERERDGDAFEPYDDRDATPPYAAPRRKRPIGRWILRGFGIGIVLLVIAIIWLAITAPLSKSLQPPTPPSITLTADDGTPIARRGAIIGKSVDAAKLPPHVTQAFLAIEDRRFYSHWGVDPRGIARAAWANMGSGGVRQGGSTITQQLAKNAFLDSDRTATRKIREAMIAFWLEAWLSKDEILSRYLSNVYFGDNTYGISAAAKHYFGRTPDKLNVGQAAMLAGLVKAPSRLAPTSNLEGARKREAVVVGAMVDAGFLTKAEGDAVRPQRVLGSRPSQLPNGTYFADWILPEARDQAGEIKTEATVQTTLDPRLQRAAERTVARAGLRQAQVALVAMRPDGRVVAMIGGKDYRKSPFNRATQARRQPGSTFKLFVYLAAMRSGLTPDSTIEDRPVTIGDWTPKNSDGRYQGTITLRQAFARSSNVAAARLTQQVGVKAVIKAARDLGISTPIPSEATIGLGTSTVSLLELTAAYAAIAREQYPVQPRGLADVREKGWYQSLTGGATEIPSKIHDEMLDLLAASIRNGTGRQANLTVDAFGKTGTTSDNKDALFVGFARDLVVGVWVGNDDNSSNPGLSGGGIPARIWRDFMQSALGIAPVAAPPPAVEEVDPDALPADEEGNAGLPLGGEIEGMGFNLKMGEDGTISVGPSRRDREQGPPPRDDRRPSEDEPGYDGEQ
;
A
#
# COMPACT_ATOMS: atom_id res chain seq x y z
N MET A 1 -31.72 -29.40 10.87
CA MET A 1 -31.98 -30.47 11.84
C MET A 1 -30.66 -30.95 12.40
N ARG A 2 -30.53 -31.04 13.72
CA ARG A 2 -29.52 -31.81 14.47
C ARG A 2 -30.24 -33.06 15.04
N PRO A 3 -29.58 -34.20 15.30
CA PRO A 3 -28.51 -34.32 16.31
C PRO A 3 -27.36 -35.34 16.07
N ASP A 4 -26.35 -35.22 16.95
CA ASP A 4 -25.17 -36.05 17.34
C ASP A 4 -25.44 -37.56 17.56
N PRO A 5 -24.47 -38.51 17.83
CA PRO A 5 -23.26 -38.38 18.69
C PRO A 5 -22.01 -39.30 18.40
N PHE A 6 -21.00 -39.20 19.31
CA PHE A 6 -19.85 -40.07 19.66
C PHE A 6 -18.49 -39.76 18.99
N ASP A 7 -17.46 -39.23 19.66
CA ASP A 7 -16.71 -39.60 20.89
C ASP A 7 -15.71 -40.75 20.69
N THR A 8 -14.40 -40.46 20.90
CA THR A 8 -13.56 -41.13 21.91
C THR A 8 -12.08 -40.66 21.89
N ASN A 9 -11.63 -40.16 23.05
CA ASN A 9 -10.41 -40.51 23.83
C ASN A 9 -8.99 -40.36 23.20
N ARG A 10 -7.88 -40.07 23.91
CA ARG A 10 -7.52 -39.88 25.33
C ARG A 10 -6.07 -39.34 25.35
N SER A 11 -5.66 -38.38 26.18
CA SER A 11 -4.94 -38.53 27.47
C SER A 11 -3.80 -37.50 27.49
N SER A 12 -3.28 -36.92 28.59
CA SER A 12 -3.71 -36.67 29.98
C SER A 12 -2.57 -35.89 30.67
N ALA A 13 -2.89 -35.24 31.80
CA ALA A 13 -2.05 -34.55 32.79
C ALA A 13 -1.65 -33.09 32.45
N GLY A 14 -1.93 -32.07 33.27
CA GLY A 14 -2.53 -32.00 34.61
C GLY A 14 -2.02 -30.74 35.32
N SER A 15 -2.90 -29.81 35.68
CA SER A 15 -2.65 -28.72 36.65
C SER A 15 -3.99 -28.04 37.00
N GLN A 16 -4.38 -28.15 38.28
CA GLN A 16 -5.58 -27.60 38.92
C GLN A 16 -5.42 -26.11 39.26
N GLY A 17 -6.53 -25.37 39.32
CA GLY A 17 -6.57 -24.03 39.92
C GLY A 17 -7.82 -23.22 39.54
N ASP A 18 -8.83 -23.28 40.40
CA ASP A 18 -10.22 -22.82 40.27
C ASP A 18 -10.48 -21.33 39.95
N ARG A 19 -11.67 -21.09 39.36
CA ARG A 19 -12.28 -19.79 39.05
C ARG A 19 -13.45 -19.45 39.99
N GLU A 20 -13.54 -18.16 40.31
CA GLU A 20 -14.66 -17.33 40.81
C GLU A 20 -15.11 -17.39 42.29
N PRO A 21 -15.37 -16.18 42.86
CA PRO A 21 -16.66 -15.93 43.49
C PRO A 21 -17.24 -14.51 43.25
N TYR A 22 -18.33 -14.39 42.48
CA TYR A 22 -19.19 -13.18 42.38
C TYR A 22 -20.59 -13.40 42.98
N ALA A 23 -20.69 -14.05 44.13
CA ALA A 23 -21.99 -14.33 44.77
C ALA A 23 -22.23 -13.61 46.11
N TYR A 24 -21.23 -12.94 46.70
CA TYR A 24 -21.36 -12.39 48.06
C TYR A 24 -21.89 -10.94 48.14
N GLU A 25 -21.92 -10.21 47.03
CA GLU A 25 -22.11 -8.75 47.07
C GLU A 25 -23.56 -8.28 46.82
N ARG A 26 -24.43 -9.15 46.29
CA ARG A 26 -25.84 -8.81 46.05
C ARG A 26 -26.71 -8.88 47.31
N GLU A 27 -26.35 -9.72 48.28
CA GLU A 27 -27.17 -9.94 49.48
C GLU A 27 -27.01 -8.81 50.52
N ARG A 28 -25.88 -8.08 50.50
CA ARG A 28 -25.63 -6.96 51.42
C ARG A 28 -26.38 -5.67 51.05
N LEU A 29 -26.64 -5.46 49.76
CA LEU A 29 -27.29 -4.24 49.25
C LEU A 29 -28.82 -4.25 49.38
N SER A 30 -29.45 -5.42 49.51
CA SER A 30 -30.90 -5.53 49.72
C SER A 30 -31.28 -5.19 51.17
N THR A 31 -30.51 -5.65 52.15
CA THR A 31 -30.81 -5.47 53.59
C THR A 31 -30.69 -4.01 54.05
N GLU A 32 -29.81 -3.22 53.41
CA GLU A 32 -29.62 -1.81 53.76
C GLU A 32 -30.70 -0.89 53.18
N ARG A 33 -31.28 -1.28 52.03
CA ARG A 33 -32.42 -0.58 51.41
C ARG A 33 -33.73 -0.74 52.20
N GLU A 34 -33.98 -1.91 52.78
CA GLU A 34 -35.18 -2.15 53.61
C GLU A 34 -35.12 -1.39 54.94
N ARG A 35 -33.94 -1.30 55.56
CA ARG A 35 -33.74 -0.52 56.81
C ARG A 35 -33.98 0.98 56.61
N LEU A 36 -33.59 1.53 55.47
CA LEU A 36 -33.83 2.95 55.16
C LEU A 36 -35.30 3.23 54.84
N ARG A 37 -36.03 2.26 54.29
CA ARG A 37 -37.47 2.40 54.00
C ARG A 37 -38.32 2.42 55.26
N GLN A 38 -38.06 1.51 56.21
CA GLN A 38 -38.76 1.49 57.50
C GLN A 38 -38.51 2.73 58.38
N LYS A 39 -37.36 3.41 58.19
CA LYS A 39 -37.06 4.65 58.92
C LYS A 39 -37.86 5.85 58.41
N TYR A 40 -38.23 5.87 57.14
CA TYR A 40 -39.01 6.97 56.53
C TYR A 40 -40.53 6.81 56.69
N GLU A 41 -41.03 5.58 56.90
CA GLU A 41 -42.46 5.32 57.08
C GLU A 41 -42.94 5.51 58.53
N ARG A 42 -42.04 5.57 59.52
CA ARG A 42 -42.38 5.85 60.93
C ARG A 42 -42.57 7.33 61.28
N GLU A 43 -42.22 8.25 60.39
CA GLU A 43 -42.33 9.70 60.63
C GLU A 43 -43.56 10.35 59.95
N ARG A 44 -44.47 9.55 59.37
CA ARG A 44 -45.56 10.09 58.53
C ARG A 44 -46.99 9.94 59.08
N ASP A 45 -47.24 9.10 60.08
CA ASP A 45 -48.59 8.93 60.64
C ASP A 45 -48.59 9.12 62.17
N GLY A 46 -49.21 10.20 62.61
CA GLY A 46 -49.31 10.61 64.02
C GLY A 46 -50.19 11.86 64.19
N ASP A 47 -51.46 11.67 63.88
CA ASP A 47 -52.69 12.33 64.38
C ASP A 47 -52.92 13.85 64.34
N ALA A 48 -54.09 14.15 63.79
CA ALA A 48 -54.76 15.43 63.69
C ALA A 48 -55.66 15.71 64.91
N PHE A 49 -55.76 16.97 65.35
CA PHE A 49 -56.92 17.52 66.06
C PHE A 49 -56.95 19.06 65.91
N GLU A 50 -58.04 19.59 65.34
CA GLU A 50 -58.47 21.00 65.37
C GLU A 50 -59.25 21.30 66.68
N PRO A 51 -59.73 22.53 66.98
CA PRO A 51 -59.21 23.89 66.75
C PRO A 51 -59.30 24.77 68.04
N TYR A 52 -58.49 25.82 68.21
CA TYR A 52 -58.85 26.93 69.12
C TYR A 52 -58.13 28.23 68.74
N ASP A 53 -58.93 29.30 68.64
CA ASP A 53 -58.58 30.71 68.48
C ASP A 53 -58.12 31.25 69.85
N ASP A 54 -56.92 31.84 69.96
CA ASP A 54 -56.78 33.11 70.70
C ASP A 54 -55.44 33.80 70.46
N ARG A 55 -55.47 35.10 70.74
CA ARG A 55 -54.50 36.15 70.44
C ARG A 55 -53.27 36.10 71.35
N ASP A 56 -52.22 36.78 70.89
CA ASP A 56 -51.08 37.30 71.68
C ASP A 56 -50.15 36.30 72.38
N ALA A 57 -49.07 35.89 71.69
CA ALA A 57 -47.76 35.62 72.32
C ALA A 57 -46.61 35.59 71.29
N THR A 58 -45.58 36.41 71.52
CA THR A 58 -44.35 36.52 70.73
C THR A 58 -43.52 35.23 70.65
N PRO A 59 -42.96 34.84 69.48
CA PRO A 59 -42.03 33.72 69.39
C PRO A 59 -40.58 34.11 69.74
N PRO A 60 -39.75 33.17 70.24
CA PRO A 60 -38.40 33.45 70.71
C PRO A 60 -37.38 33.59 69.56
N TYR A 61 -36.33 34.37 69.84
CA TYR A 61 -35.23 34.77 68.96
C TYR A 61 -34.58 33.60 68.19
N ALA A 62 -34.79 33.53 66.88
CA ALA A 62 -34.08 32.64 65.97
C ALA A 62 -32.67 33.20 65.67
N ALA A 63 -31.63 32.48 66.05
CA ALA A 63 -30.24 32.82 65.72
C ALA A 63 -30.01 32.83 64.19
N PRO A 64 -29.24 33.79 63.64
CA PRO A 64 -29.04 33.89 62.19
C PRO A 64 -28.21 32.72 61.66
N ARG A 65 -28.79 31.95 60.72
CA ARG A 65 -28.08 30.92 59.95
C ARG A 65 -26.92 31.56 59.16
N ARG A 66 -25.68 31.40 59.63
CA ARG A 66 -24.46 31.77 58.89
C ARG A 66 -24.43 31.03 57.54
N LYS A 67 -24.51 31.77 56.44
CA LYS A 67 -24.29 31.26 55.07
C LYS A 67 -22.90 30.59 55.01
N ARG A 68 -22.83 29.28 54.78
CA ARG A 68 -21.55 28.57 54.60
C ARG A 68 -20.82 29.17 53.38
N PRO A 69 -19.50 29.48 53.48
CA PRO A 69 -18.80 30.21 52.44
C PRO A 69 -18.36 29.26 51.33
N ILE A 70 -19.30 28.74 50.54
CA ILE A 70 -19.02 27.91 49.37
C ILE A 70 -18.08 28.66 48.41
N GLY A 71 -18.20 30.00 48.33
CA GLY A 71 -17.29 30.85 47.56
C GLY A 71 -15.81 30.78 47.98
N ARG A 72 -15.50 30.53 49.26
CA ARG A 72 -14.10 30.38 49.71
C ARG A 72 -13.49 29.04 49.30
N TRP A 73 -14.28 27.99 49.22
CA TRP A 73 -13.84 26.68 48.74
C TRP A 73 -13.69 26.65 47.21
N ILE A 74 -14.58 27.33 46.49
CA ILE A 74 -14.43 27.56 45.04
C ILE A 74 -13.15 28.36 44.75
N LEU A 75 -12.90 29.44 45.51
CA LEU A 75 -11.71 30.27 45.33
C LEU A 75 -10.40 29.53 45.67
N ARG A 76 -10.40 28.69 46.72
CA ARG A 76 -9.26 27.83 47.07
C ARG A 76 -9.03 26.72 46.05
N GLY A 77 -10.10 26.11 45.54
CA GLY A 77 -10.02 25.14 44.44
C GLY A 77 -9.46 25.75 43.16
N PHE A 78 -9.87 26.99 42.84
CA PHE A 78 -9.31 27.74 41.71
C PHE A 78 -7.81 28.05 41.91
N GLY A 79 -7.42 28.45 43.13
CA GLY A 79 -6.01 28.67 43.48
C GLY A 79 -5.16 27.41 43.34
N ILE A 80 -5.63 26.27 43.85
CA ILE A 80 -4.94 24.97 43.70
C ILE A 80 -4.86 24.57 42.21
N GLY A 81 -5.92 24.79 41.44
CA GLY A 81 -5.93 24.55 40.00
C GLY A 81 -4.87 25.38 39.25
N ILE A 82 -4.71 26.66 39.59
CA ILE A 82 -3.65 27.52 39.04
C ILE A 82 -2.27 26.98 39.42
N VAL A 83 -2.05 26.61 40.68
CA VAL A 83 -0.77 26.06 41.13
C VAL A 83 -0.42 24.77 40.39
N LEU A 84 -1.38 23.85 40.24
CA LEU A 84 -1.19 22.61 39.49
C LEU A 84 -0.93 22.86 38.00
N LEU A 85 -1.61 23.84 37.39
CA LEU A 85 -1.37 24.26 36.01
C LEU A 85 0.06 24.83 35.85
N VAL A 86 0.50 25.67 36.78
CA VAL A 86 1.86 26.24 36.78
C VAL A 86 2.90 25.12 36.93
N ILE A 87 2.69 24.17 37.86
CA ILE A 87 3.58 23.01 38.03
C ILE A 87 3.63 22.19 36.74
N ALA A 88 2.49 21.94 36.09
CA ALA A 88 2.44 21.19 34.84
C ALA A 88 3.14 21.93 33.68
N ILE A 89 3.01 23.26 33.61
CA ILE A 89 3.73 24.10 32.64
C ILE A 89 5.25 24.07 32.89
N ILE A 90 5.69 24.16 34.15
CA ILE A 90 7.10 24.07 34.53
C ILE A 90 7.66 22.68 34.19
N TRP A 91 6.91 21.62 34.48
CA TRP A 91 7.30 20.25 34.15
C TRP A 91 7.43 20.05 32.62
N LEU A 92 6.46 20.55 31.84
CA LEU A 92 6.56 20.58 30.38
C LEU A 92 7.77 21.41 29.90
N ALA A 93 8.09 22.52 30.56
CA ALA A 93 9.25 23.34 30.20
C ALA A 93 10.59 22.64 30.38
N ILE A 94 10.71 21.78 31.38
CA ILE A 94 11.94 21.00 31.63
C ILE A 94 12.02 19.80 30.68
N THR A 95 10.88 19.24 30.28
CA THR A 95 10.82 17.96 29.55
C THR A 95 10.60 18.08 28.04
N ALA A 96 10.06 19.20 27.55
CA ALA A 96 9.73 19.40 26.13
C ALA A 96 10.83 20.21 25.40
N PRO A 97 11.46 19.68 24.34
CA PRO A 97 12.45 20.42 23.57
C PRO A 97 11.76 21.54 22.76
N LEU A 98 12.06 22.82 23.03
CA LEU A 98 11.61 23.96 22.23
C LEU A 98 12.00 23.83 20.75
N SER A 99 13.09 23.11 20.46
CA SER A 99 13.56 22.79 19.11
C SER A 99 12.57 21.95 18.29
N LYS A 100 11.69 21.15 18.93
CA LYS A 100 10.65 20.39 18.21
C LYS A 100 9.68 21.29 17.44
N SER A 101 9.38 22.49 17.96
CA SER A 101 8.54 23.47 17.26
C SER A 101 9.19 24.07 16.00
N LEU A 102 10.50 23.89 15.82
CA LEU A 102 11.24 24.30 14.61
C LEU A 102 11.39 23.16 13.61
N GLN A 103 11.16 21.91 14.05
CA GLN A 103 11.25 20.77 13.17
C GLN A 103 9.90 20.60 12.45
N PRO A 104 9.93 20.43 11.12
CA PRO A 104 8.73 20.10 10.39
C PRO A 104 8.20 18.74 10.87
N PRO A 105 6.88 18.54 10.95
CA PRO A 105 6.28 17.31 11.47
C PRO A 105 6.46 16.10 10.53
N THR A 106 7.16 16.26 9.40
CA THR A 106 7.28 15.27 8.34
C THR A 106 8.70 15.30 7.78
N PRO A 107 9.31 14.14 7.47
CA PRO A 107 10.68 14.10 6.94
C PRO A 107 10.80 14.89 5.63
N PRO A 108 11.97 15.51 5.39
CA PRO A 108 12.21 16.32 4.21
C PRO A 108 12.14 15.53 2.90
N SER A 109 11.97 16.26 1.81
CA SER A 109 11.84 15.65 0.50
C SER A 109 13.16 15.05 0.03
N ILE A 110 13.07 13.81 -0.47
CA ILE A 110 14.13 13.11 -1.17
C ILE A 110 13.75 13.07 -2.64
N THR A 111 14.62 13.62 -3.48
CA THR A 111 14.52 13.47 -4.94
C THR A 111 15.41 12.30 -5.35
N LEU A 112 14.78 11.28 -5.93
CA LEU A 112 15.46 10.12 -6.46
C LEU A 112 15.76 10.39 -7.93
N THR A 113 17.02 10.18 -8.32
CA THR A 113 17.49 10.37 -9.69
C THR A 113 17.95 9.06 -10.28
N ALA A 114 17.81 8.91 -11.59
CA ALA A 114 18.33 7.80 -12.36
C ALA A 114 19.86 7.86 -12.47
N ASP A 115 20.44 6.83 -13.07
CA ASP A 115 21.88 6.75 -13.30
C ASP A 115 22.41 7.93 -14.16
N ASP A 116 21.61 8.43 -15.09
CA ASP A 116 21.89 9.61 -15.92
C ASP A 116 21.56 10.96 -15.25
N GLY A 117 21.10 10.95 -13.99
CA GLY A 117 20.70 12.15 -13.24
C GLY A 117 19.26 12.62 -13.49
N THR A 118 18.51 11.97 -14.40
CA THR A 118 17.10 12.28 -14.64
C THR A 118 16.30 12.04 -13.36
N PRO A 119 15.53 13.01 -12.86
CA PRO A 119 14.71 12.77 -11.67
C PRO A 119 13.60 11.76 -11.95
N ILE A 120 13.46 10.76 -11.08
CA ILE A 120 12.50 9.64 -11.20
C ILE A 120 11.26 9.90 -10.36
N ALA A 121 11.48 10.29 -9.10
CA ALA A 121 10.43 10.48 -8.11
C ALA A 121 10.89 11.47 -7.06
N ARG A 122 9.93 12.19 -6.46
CA ARG A 122 10.20 13.03 -5.30
C ARG A 122 9.24 12.65 -4.18
N ARG A 123 9.78 12.35 -3.00
CA ARG A 123 8.98 11.87 -1.87
C ARG A 123 9.35 12.58 -0.58
N GLY A 124 8.34 13.02 0.16
CA GLY A 124 8.51 13.75 1.43
C GLY A 124 8.07 15.21 1.32
N ALA A 125 8.19 15.92 2.44
CA ALA A 125 7.72 17.29 2.56
C ALA A 125 8.68 18.27 1.86
N ILE A 126 8.15 19.15 1.01
CA ILE A 126 8.85 20.33 0.50
C ILE A 126 8.84 21.36 1.62
N ILE A 127 9.96 21.50 2.33
CA ILE A 127 10.09 22.39 3.47
C ILE A 127 10.85 23.65 3.03
N GLY A 128 10.23 24.81 3.29
CA GLY A 128 10.83 26.10 2.98
C GLY A 128 11.85 26.54 4.04
N LYS A 129 12.69 27.51 3.69
CA LYS A 129 13.50 28.22 4.70
C LYS A 129 12.58 28.85 5.74
N SER A 130 12.98 28.77 7.01
CA SER A 130 12.29 29.44 8.11
C SER A 130 12.17 30.93 7.83
N VAL A 131 11.02 31.51 8.19
CA VAL A 131 10.73 32.93 7.99
C VAL A 131 10.78 33.68 9.31
N ASP A 132 11.17 34.95 9.23
CA ASP A 132 11.05 35.92 10.32
C ASP A 132 9.81 36.78 10.04
N ALA A 133 8.74 36.54 10.81
CA ALA A 133 7.46 37.20 10.61
C ALA A 133 7.53 38.72 10.74
N ALA A 134 8.45 39.25 11.57
CA ALA A 134 8.63 40.69 11.76
C ALA A 134 9.22 41.39 10.53
N LYS A 135 9.90 40.65 9.64
CA LYS A 135 10.48 41.15 8.39
C LYS A 135 9.60 40.95 7.17
N LEU A 136 8.50 40.21 7.30
CA LEU A 136 7.56 40.00 6.20
C LEU A 136 6.73 41.27 5.96
N PRO A 137 6.30 41.52 4.71
CA PRO A 137 5.36 42.61 4.43
C PRO A 137 4.10 42.47 5.30
N PRO A 138 3.56 43.56 5.86
CA PRO A 138 2.43 43.50 6.80
C PRO A 138 1.23 42.74 6.24
N HIS A 139 0.89 42.93 4.96
CA HIS A 139 -0.25 42.25 4.34
C HIS A 139 -0.10 40.73 4.30
N VAL A 140 1.13 40.21 4.32
CA VAL A 140 1.40 38.76 4.34
C VAL A 140 1.02 38.18 5.68
N THR A 141 1.50 38.75 6.79
CA THR A 141 1.16 38.27 8.14
C THR A 141 -0.30 38.57 8.48
N GLN A 142 -0.79 39.76 8.13
CA GLN A 142 -2.17 40.19 8.35
C GLN A 142 -3.20 39.28 7.68
N ALA A 143 -2.90 38.67 6.53
CA ALA A 143 -3.81 37.70 5.90
C ALA A 143 -4.08 36.48 6.80
N PHE A 144 -3.05 35.95 7.46
CA PHE A 144 -3.19 34.84 8.41
C PHE A 144 -3.88 35.30 9.69
N LEU A 145 -3.49 36.46 10.23
CA LEU A 145 -4.12 37.02 11.42
C LEU A 145 -5.62 37.25 11.20
N ALA A 146 -6.02 37.82 10.06
CA ALA A 146 -7.42 38.14 9.77
C ALA A 146 -8.34 36.92 9.80
N ILE A 147 -7.88 35.78 9.24
CA ILE A 147 -8.70 34.59 9.06
C ILE A 147 -8.51 33.52 10.15
N GLU A 148 -7.30 33.36 10.68
CA GLU A 148 -6.99 32.33 11.68
C GLU A 148 -7.12 32.88 13.11
N ASP A 149 -6.64 34.09 13.38
CA ASP A 149 -6.56 34.62 14.75
C ASP A 149 -6.42 36.15 14.82
N ARG A 150 -7.55 36.86 14.68
CA ARG A 150 -7.58 38.34 14.59
C ARG A 150 -7.00 39.03 15.84
N ARG A 151 -7.04 38.36 16.98
CA ARG A 151 -6.62 38.88 18.28
C ARG A 151 -5.30 38.29 18.77
N PHE A 152 -4.55 37.65 17.89
CA PHE A 152 -3.31 36.95 18.21
C PHE A 152 -2.40 37.69 19.19
N TYR A 153 -2.12 38.98 18.96
CA TYR A 153 -1.25 39.78 19.82
C TYR A 153 -1.84 40.17 21.19
N SER A 154 -3.16 40.04 21.38
CA SER A 154 -3.86 40.50 22.58
C SER A 154 -4.18 39.39 23.59
N HIS A 155 -4.11 38.13 23.17
CA HIS A 155 -4.37 36.99 24.06
C HIS A 155 -3.09 36.21 24.37
N TRP A 156 -3.19 35.19 25.22
CA TRP A 156 -2.08 34.49 25.87
C TRP A 156 -2.14 33.01 25.48
N GLY A 157 -2.07 32.73 24.18
CA GLY A 157 -2.18 31.37 23.62
C GLY A 157 -3.60 30.83 23.47
N VAL A 158 -4.54 31.23 24.31
CA VAL A 158 -5.97 30.89 24.17
C VAL A 158 -6.78 32.18 24.13
N ASP A 159 -7.82 32.24 23.30
CA ASP A 159 -8.73 33.40 23.19
C ASP A 159 -10.12 33.07 23.78
N PRO A 160 -10.38 33.36 25.08
CA PRO A 160 -11.67 33.09 25.71
C PRO A 160 -12.84 33.80 25.02
N ARG A 161 -12.61 35.04 24.57
CA ARG A 161 -13.63 35.81 23.84
C ARG A 161 -13.88 35.18 22.46
N GLY A 162 -12.86 34.59 21.84
CA GLY A 162 -12.97 33.91 20.55
C GLY A 162 -13.70 32.59 20.65
N ILE A 163 -13.45 31.84 21.72
CA ILE A 163 -14.20 30.64 22.09
C ILE A 163 -15.67 30.97 22.34
N ALA A 164 -15.96 32.00 23.14
CA ALA A 164 -17.34 32.42 23.43
C ALA A 164 -18.10 32.85 22.15
N ARG A 165 -17.45 33.64 21.29
CA ARG A 165 -18.00 34.04 19.98
C ARG A 165 -18.26 32.82 19.08
N ALA A 166 -17.31 31.89 18.99
CA ALA A 166 -17.49 30.68 18.20
C ALA A 166 -18.61 29.79 18.76
N ALA A 167 -18.70 29.65 20.09
CA ALA A 167 -19.77 28.91 20.76
C ALA A 167 -21.15 29.51 20.47
N TRP A 168 -21.29 30.84 20.57
CA TRP A 168 -22.53 31.55 20.21
C TRP A 168 -22.88 31.34 18.74
N ALA A 169 -21.93 31.55 17.83
CA ALA A 169 -22.15 31.40 16.39
C ALA A 169 -22.55 29.97 15.99
N ASN A 170 -22.07 28.97 16.73
CA ASN A 170 -22.39 27.56 16.49
C ASN A 170 -23.68 27.10 17.20
N MET A 171 -24.24 27.88 18.14
CA MET A 171 -25.45 27.52 18.90
C MET A 171 -26.74 27.61 18.06
N GLY A 172 -26.72 28.39 16.97
CA GLY A 172 -27.84 28.57 16.04
C GLY A 172 -27.71 27.85 14.69
N SER A 173 -26.65 27.07 14.49
CA SER A 173 -26.43 26.30 13.27
C SER A 173 -26.16 24.86 13.63
N GLY A 174 -26.85 23.88 13.04
CA GLY A 174 -26.74 22.45 13.33
C GLY A 174 -25.38 21.78 13.01
N GLY A 175 -24.26 22.49 13.20
CA GLY A 175 -22.88 22.05 13.00
C GLY A 175 -21.85 23.15 13.35
N VAL A 176 -20.57 22.78 13.45
CA VAL A 176 -19.47 23.70 13.75
C VAL A 176 -19.12 24.53 12.50
N ARG A 177 -19.52 25.80 12.46
CA ARG A 177 -19.27 26.73 11.34
C ARG A 177 -18.00 27.57 11.52
N GLN A 178 -17.71 28.00 12.76
CA GLN A 178 -16.51 28.78 13.10
C GLN A 178 -15.60 28.01 14.08
N GLY A 179 -14.30 28.01 13.80
CA GLY A 179 -13.28 27.44 14.69
C GLY A 179 -12.80 28.48 15.69
N GLY A 180 -12.70 28.11 16.98
CA GLY A 180 -12.19 28.98 18.04
C GLY A 180 -10.74 28.73 18.45
N SER A 181 -9.93 28.08 17.61
CA SER A 181 -8.52 27.77 17.93
C SER A 181 -7.59 28.88 17.48
N THR A 182 -6.62 29.25 18.33
CA THR A 182 -5.62 30.30 18.07
C THR A 182 -4.44 29.80 17.24
N ILE A 183 -3.63 30.70 16.69
CA ILE A 183 -2.39 30.33 15.97
C ILE A 183 -1.44 29.54 16.88
N THR A 184 -1.30 29.94 18.15
CA THR A 184 -0.46 29.23 19.13
C THR A 184 -0.96 27.82 19.40
N GLN A 185 -2.28 27.61 19.50
CA GLN A 185 -2.87 26.27 19.64
C GLN A 185 -2.67 25.43 18.39
N GLN A 186 -2.76 26.03 17.20
CA GLN A 186 -2.49 25.32 15.95
C GLN A 186 -1.02 24.89 15.85
N LEU A 187 -0.08 25.75 16.25
CA LEU A 187 1.34 25.41 16.33
C LEU A 187 1.58 24.27 17.32
N ALA A 188 1.02 24.35 18.53
CA ALA A 188 1.11 23.31 19.55
C ALA A 188 0.59 21.96 19.04
N LYS A 189 -0.59 21.97 18.39
CA LYS A 189 -1.20 20.78 17.79
C LYS A 189 -0.31 20.15 16.74
N ASN A 190 0.25 20.95 15.83
CA ASN A 190 0.98 20.42 14.68
C ASN A 190 2.41 19.97 15.04
N ALA A 191 3.04 20.57 16.05
CA ALA A 191 4.45 20.30 16.38
C ALA A 191 4.66 19.28 17.50
N PHE A 192 3.69 19.09 18.41
CA PHE A 192 3.91 18.32 19.65
C PHE A 192 2.91 17.18 19.90
N LEU A 193 1.86 17.05 19.11
CA LEU A 193 0.73 16.18 19.43
C LEU A 193 0.33 15.26 18.28
N ASP A 194 0.02 14.01 18.62
CA ASP A 194 -0.49 13.02 17.68
C ASP A 194 -1.94 13.29 17.25
N SER A 195 -2.37 12.66 16.16
CA SER A 195 -3.63 12.97 15.45
C SER A 195 -4.93 12.57 16.18
N ASP A 196 -4.88 12.02 17.39
CA ASP A 196 -6.04 11.56 18.17
C ASP A 196 -7.01 12.66 18.61
N ARG A 197 -8.26 12.62 18.15
CA ARG A 197 -9.30 13.61 18.50
C ARG A 197 -9.95 13.32 19.86
N THR A 198 -9.22 13.51 20.96
CA THR A 198 -9.77 13.39 22.32
C THR A 198 -9.90 14.75 23.00
N ALA A 199 -10.86 14.89 23.92
CA ALA A 199 -10.98 16.08 24.78
C ALA A 199 -9.69 16.30 25.59
N THR A 200 -9.04 15.21 25.99
CA THR A 200 -7.74 15.19 26.66
C THR A 200 -6.64 15.80 25.81
N ARG A 201 -6.61 15.55 24.48
CA ARG A 201 -5.67 16.21 23.57
C ARG A 201 -5.92 17.72 23.54
N LYS A 202 -7.18 18.16 23.52
CA LYS A 202 -7.48 19.60 23.44
C LYS A 202 -7.01 20.38 24.67
N ILE A 203 -7.08 19.75 25.85
CA ILE A 203 -6.49 20.30 27.09
C ILE A 203 -4.97 20.39 26.97
N ARG A 204 -4.32 19.33 26.45
CA ARG A 204 -2.87 19.32 26.22
C ARG A 204 -2.42 20.38 25.20
N GLU A 205 -3.18 20.60 24.13
CA GLU A 205 -2.97 21.69 23.16
C GLU A 205 -2.96 23.06 23.87
N ALA A 206 -3.92 23.31 24.77
CA ALA A 206 -3.99 24.57 25.50
C ALA A 206 -2.82 24.74 26.48
N MET A 207 -2.42 23.68 27.19
CA MET A 207 -1.25 23.71 28.08
C MET A 207 0.04 24.01 27.34
N ILE A 208 0.27 23.36 26.19
CA ILE A 208 1.44 23.60 25.35
C ILE A 208 1.38 25.01 24.75
N ALA A 209 0.19 25.52 24.40
CA ALA A 209 0.05 26.89 23.92
C ALA A 209 0.43 27.93 24.99
N PHE A 210 -0.01 27.76 26.24
CA PHE A 210 0.44 28.61 27.35
C PHE A 210 1.95 28.50 27.58
N TRP A 211 2.49 27.29 27.50
CA TRP A 211 3.93 27.09 27.59
C TRP A 211 4.68 27.83 26.48
N LEU A 212 4.29 27.70 25.21
CA LEU A 212 4.94 28.43 24.11
C LEU A 212 4.91 29.95 24.32
N GLU A 213 3.79 30.50 24.82
CA GLU A 213 3.62 31.94 25.06
C GLU A 213 4.41 32.46 26.26
N ALA A 214 4.77 31.60 27.21
CA ALA A 214 5.61 31.98 28.33
C ALA A 214 7.11 32.12 27.94
N TRP A 215 7.52 31.46 26.85
CA TRP A 215 8.93 31.35 26.46
C TRP A 215 9.26 32.03 25.11
N LEU A 216 8.26 32.28 24.27
CA LEU A 216 8.43 32.85 22.94
C LEU A 216 7.61 34.13 22.81
N SER A 217 8.18 35.12 22.13
CA SER A 217 7.45 36.30 21.71
C SER A 217 6.39 35.95 20.64
N LYS A 218 5.40 36.83 20.47
CA LYS A 218 4.35 36.67 19.46
C LYS A 218 4.91 36.53 18.05
N ASP A 219 5.94 37.31 17.73
CA ASP A 219 6.58 37.25 16.41
C ASP A 219 7.35 35.95 16.20
N GLU A 220 7.97 35.38 17.24
CA GLU A 220 8.60 34.07 17.17
C GLU A 220 7.58 32.94 17.01
N ILE A 221 6.44 33.02 17.71
CA ILE A 221 5.34 32.05 17.55
C ILE A 221 4.78 32.11 16.13
N LEU A 222 4.54 33.32 15.61
CA LEU A 222 4.05 33.52 14.25
C LEU A 222 5.07 33.03 13.21
N SER A 223 6.36 33.31 13.42
CA SER A 223 7.47 32.83 12.59
C SER A 223 7.50 31.30 12.52
N ARG A 224 7.38 30.63 13.68
CA ARG A 224 7.36 29.16 13.78
C ARG A 224 6.10 28.57 13.15
N TYR A 225 4.95 29.21 13.34
CA TYR A 225 3.70 28.80 12.69
C TYR A 225 3.82 28.88 11.16
N LEU A 226 4.19 30.05 10.63
CA LEU A 226 4.32 30.28 9.19
C LEU A 226 5.41 29.41 8.55
N SER A 227 6.43 29.00 9.30
CA SER A 227 7.49 28.12 8.81
C SER A 227 7.09 26.64 8.75
N ASN A 228 6.09 26.21 9.53
CA ASN A 228 5.75 24.79 9.67
C ASN A 228 4.35 24.40 9.22
N VAL A 229 3.45 25.38 9.00
CA VAL A 229 2.06 25.09 8.60
C VAL A 229 2.02 24.43 7.22
N TYR A 230 1.10 23.47 7.05
CA TYR A 230 0.93 22.70 5.82
C TYR A 230 0.01 23.43 4.83
N PHE A 231 0.45 23.60 3.58
CA PHE A 231 -0.25 24.35 2.54
C PHE A 231 -0.80 23.47 1.39
N GLY A 232 -0.79 22.14 1.54
CA GLY A 232 -1.18 21.21 0.45
C GLY A 232 0.02 20.83 -0.42
N ASP A 233 -0.15 19.86 -1.31
CA ASP A 233 0.90 19.37 -2.23
C ASP A 233 2.24 19.03 -1.54
N ASN A 234 2.19 18.40 -0.36
CA ASN A 234 3.36 18.10 0.47
C ASN A 234 4.23 19.34 0.82
N THR A 235 3.67 20.56 0.72
CA THR A 235 4.40 21.81 0.92
C THR A 235 4.18 22.36 2.33
N TYR A 236 5.28 22.54 3.08
CA TYR A 236 5.29 23.02 4.46
C TYR A 236 6.05 24.34 4.58
N GLY A 237 5.40 25.30 5.23
CA GLY A 237 5.93 26.64 5.42
C GLY A 237 5.64 27.59 4.25
N ILE A 238 5.43 28.87 4.59
CA ILE A 238 5.02 29.90 3.64
C ILE A 238 6.07 30.15 2.56
N SER A 239 7.36 29.98 2.88
CA SER A 239 8.46 30.06 1.92
C SER A 239 8.33 29.02 0.80
N ALA A 240 8.05 27.76 1.14
CA ALA A 240 7.88 26.73 0.15
C ALA A 240 6.57 26.90 -0.62
N ALA A 241 5.48 27.29 0.06
CA ALA A 241 4.20 27.53 -0.58
C ALA A 241 4.22 28.69 -1.58
N ALA A 242 4.87 29.81 -1.23
CA ALA A 242 5.07 30.95 -2.12
C ALA A 242 5.86 30.56 -3.38
N LYS A 243 6.91 29.75 -3.22
CA LYS A 243 7.73 29.26 -4.33
C LYS A 243 6.97 28.24 -5.19
N HIS A 244 6.26 27.31 -4.56
CA HIS A 244 5.53 26.23 -5.23
C HIS A 244 4.36 26.77 -6.06
N TYR A 245 3.49 27.60 -5.46
CA TYR A 245 2.28 28.07 -6.13
C TYR A 245 2.50 29.32 -6.99
N PHE A 246 3.47 30.18 -6.66
CA PHE A 246 3.65 31.47 -7.34
C PHE A 246 5.07 31.74 -7.87
N GLY A 247 6.05 30.87 -7.58
CA GLY A 247 7.44 31.10 -7.98
C GLY A 247 8.09 32.31 -7.29
N ARG A 248 7.57 32.70 -6.12
CA ARG A 248 7.96 33.93 -5.40
C ARG A 248 8.49 33.60 -4.01
N THR A 249 9.26 34.53 -3.45
CA THR A 249 9.58 34.52 -2.03
C THR A 249 8.47 35.23 -1.24
N PRO A 250 8.28 34.91 0.06
CA PRO A 250 7.22 35.51 0.88
C PRO A 250 7.19 37.05 0.87
N ASP A 251 8.34 37.70 0.80
CA ASP A 251 8.48 39.16 0.74
C ASP A 251 7.98 39.79 -0.58
N LYS A 252 7.78 38.98 -1.62
CA LYS A 252 7.30 39.42 -2.95
C LYS A 252 5.86 38.98 -3.25
N LEU A 253 5.14 38.48 -2.26
CA LEU A 253 3.72 38.15 -2.39
C LEU A 253 2.88 39.42 -2.46
N ASN A 254 1.87 39.44 -3.34
CA ASN A 254 0.83 40.47 -3.29
C ASN A 254 -0.28 40.08 -2.28
N VAL A 255 -1.24 41.00 -2.04
CA VAL A 255 -2.37 40.79 -1.11
C VAL A 255 -3.17 39.53 -1.44
N GLY A 256 -3.56 39.34 -2.70
CA GLY A 256 -4.35 38.17 -3.12
C GLY A 256 -3.57 36.85 -2.97
N GLN A 257 -2.26 36.85 -3.23
CA GLN A 257 -1.42 35.66 -3.06
C GLN A 257 -1.29 35.29 -1.57
N ALA A 258 -1.06 36.27 -0.71
CA ALA A 258 -1.05 36.08 0.74
C ALA A 258 -2.42 35.57 1.25
N ALA A 259 -3.50 36.19 0.79
CA ALA A 259 -4.87 35.81 1.13
C ALA A 259 -5.21 34.38 0.67
N MET A 260 -4.79 33.99 -0.53
CA MET A 260 -4.94 32.62 -1.02
C MET A 260 -4.20 31.64 -0.11
N LEU A 261 -2.91 31.87 0.19
CA LEU A 261 -2.11 30.98 1.05
C LEU A 261 -2.70 30.84 2.45
N ALA A 262 -3.10 31.94 3.09
CA ALA A 262 -3.77 31.91 4.38
C ALA A 262 -5.09 31.12 4.31
N GLY A 263 -5.82 31.24 3.20
CA GLY A 263 -7.04 30.49 2.95
C GLY A 263 -6.84 28.97 2.88
N LEU A 264 -5.71 28.51 2.34
CA LEU A 264 -5.41 27.09 2.15
C LEU A 264 -5.34 26.34 3.48
N VAL A 265 -4.86 26.98 4.55
CA VAL A 265 -4.59 26.34 5.85
C VAL A 265 -5.82 25.62 6.43
N LYS A 266 -7.03 26.12 6.16
CA LYS A 266 -8.29 25.50 6.63
C LYS A 266 -8.47 24.06 6.11
N ALA A 267 -8.09 23.81 4.86
CA ALA A 267 -8.26 22.50 4.23
C ALA A 267 -7.22 22.31 3.11
N PRO A 268 -5.93 22.15 3.44
CA PRO A 268 -4.83 22.33 2.50
C PRO A 268 -4.90 21.36 1.31
N SER A 269 -5.18 20.07 1.56
CA SER A 269 -5.28 19.06 0.50
C SER A 269 -6.51 19.25 -0.41
N ARG A 270 -7.62 19.81 0.10
CA ARG A 270 -8.87 19.99 -0.67
C ARG A 270 -8.90 21.31 -1.45
N LEU A 271 -8.19 22.30 -0.93
CA LEU A 271 -8.12 23.66 -1.50
C LEU A 271 -6.82 23.89 -2.28
N ALA A 272 -5.94 22.89 -2.41
CA ALA A 272 -4.69 23.00 -3.15
C ALA A 272 -4.96 23.55 -4.57
N PRO A 273 -4.44 24.73 -4.94
CA PRO A 273 -4.76 25.40 -6.21
C PRO A 273 -4.40 24.62 -7.47
N THR A 274 -3.47 23.66 -7.37
CA THR A 274 -3.03 22.75 -8.43
C THR A 274 -4.11 21.74 -8.84
N SER A 275 -5.01 21.39 -7.92
CA SER A 275 -6.13 20.47 -8.15
C SER A 275 -7.49 21.16 -8.10
N ASN A 276 -7.61 22.23 -7.31
CA ASN A 276 -8.87 22.93 -7.07
C ASN A 276 -8.66 24.46 -7.02
N LEU A 277 -8.31 25.06 -8.16
CA LEU A 277 -8.09 26.49 -8.27
C LEU A 277 -9.36 27.31 -7.95
N GLU A 278 -10.53 26.82 -8.34
CA GLU A 278 -11.80 27.50 -8.08
C GLU A 278 -12.09 27.57 -6.58
N GLY A 279 -11.95 26.45 -5.86
CA GLY A 279 -12.10 26.41 -4.41
C GLY A 279 -11.07 27.28 -3.69
N ALA A 280 -9.82 27.29 -4.16
CA ALA A 280 -8.77 28.16 -3.64
C ALA A 280 -9.15 29.65 -3.77
N ARG A 281 -9.64 30.08 -4.94
CA ARG A 281 -10.08 31.47 -5.19
C ARG A 281 -11.31 31.87 -4.38
N LYS A 282 -12.29 30.97 -4.25
CA LYS A 282 -13.45 31.23 -3.37
C LYS A 282 -12.98 31.44 -1.94
N ARG A 283 -11.99 30.67 -1.48
CA ARG A 283 -11.43 30.83 -0.14
C ARG A 283 -10.56 32.08 0.00
N GLU A 284 -9.79 32.44 -1.02
CA GLU A 284 -9.03 33.70 -1.11
C GLU A 284 -9.95 34.90 -0.88
N ALA A 285 -11.08 34.98 -1.58
CA ALA A 285 -12.04 36.08 -1.43
C ALA A 285 -12.58 36.20 0.01
N VAL A 286 -12.79 35.08 0.70
CA VAL A 286 -13.20 35.09 2.12
C VAL A 286 -12.10 35.65 3.01
N VAL A 287 -10.83 35.38 2.72
CA VAL A 287 -9.70 35.94 3.47
C VAL A 287 -9.57 37.44 3.22
N VAL A 288 -9.72 37.89 1.97
CA VAL A 288 -9.72 39.33 1.63
C VAL A 288 -10.84 40.06 2.38
N GLY A 289 -12.06 39.51 2.41
CA GLY A 289 -13.15 40.06 3.20
C GLY A 289 -12.82 40.11 4.70
N ALA A 290 -12.22 39.05 5.24
CA ALA A 290 -11.78 39.03 6.64
C ALA A 290 -10.69 40.08 6.96
N MET A 291 -9.82 40.40 5.99
CA MET A 291 -8.81 41.47 6.12
C MET A 291 -9.46 42.86 6.12
N VAL A 292 -10.51 43.08 5.31
CA VAL A 292 -11.30 44.32 5.34
C VAL A 292 -12.04 44.45 6.68
N ASP A 293 -12.70 43.40 7.15
CA ASP A 293 -13.41 43.38 8.44
C ASP A 293 -12.48 43.58 9.65
N ALA A 294 -11.20 43.25 9.51
CA ALA A 294 -10.18 43.47 10.52
C ALA A 294 -9.54 44.87 10.44
N GLY A 295 -9.87 45.66 9.41
CA GLY A 295 -9.27 46.98 9.18
C GLY A 295 -7.84 46.93 8.61
N PHE A 296 -7.39 45.78 8.10
CA PHE A 296 -6.08 45.65 7.46
C PHE A 296 -6.09 46.10 5.99
N LEU A 297 -7.28 46.13 5.37
CA LEU A 297 -7.52 46.66 4.05
C LEU A 297 -8.73 47.59 4.10
N THR A 298 -8.72 48.64 3.30
CA THR A 298 -9.94 49.39 2.98
C THR A 298 -10.84 48.55 2.07
N LYS A 299 -12.14 48.87 2.03
CA LYS A 299 -13.07 48.20 1.12
C LYS A 299 -12.62 48.32 -0.35
N ALA A 300 -12.14 49.49 -0.75
CA ALA A 300 -11.63 49.73 -2.10
C ALA A 300 -10.40 48.86 -2.44
N GLU A 301 -9.47 48.70 -1.50
CA GLU A 301 -8.32 47.80 -1.68
C GLU A 301 -8.75 46.33 -1.77
N GLY A 302 -9.72 45.92 -0.95
CA GLY A 302 -10.29 44.57 -1.00
C GLY A 302 -10.98 44.27 -2.34
N ASP A 303 -11.82 45.19 -2.81
CA ASP A 303 -12.53 45.08 -4.09
C ASP A 303 -11.56 45.12 -5.30
N ALA A 304 -10.39 45.74 -5.14
CA ALA A 304 -9.33 45.77 -6.16
C ALA A 304 -8.51 44.47 -6.26
N VAL A 305 -8.62 43.55 -5.29
CA VAL A 305 -7.89 42.27 -5.32
C VAL A 305 -8.43 41.39 -6.44
N ARG A 306 -7.62 41.19 -7.48
CA ARG A 306 -7.95 40.31 -8.59
C ARG A 306 -7.78 38.84 -8.19
N PRO A 307 -8.59 37.90 -8.72
CA PRO A 307 -8.41 36.47 -8.48
C PRO A 307 -7.01 36.00 -8.89
N GLN A 308 -6.29 35.34 -7.98
CA GLN A 308 -4.92 34.93 -8.31
C GLN A 308 -4.88 33.78 -9.31
N ARG A 309 -3.76 33.73 -10.05
CA ARG A 309 -3.35 32.58 -10.86
C ARG A 309 -2.18 31.91 -10.15
N VAL A 310 -2.16 30.59 -10.18
CA VAL A 310 -1.02 29.80 -9.72
C VAL A 310 -0.19 29.35 -10.93
N LEU A 311 1.06 29.02 -10.68
CA LEU A 311 1.86 28.26 -11.63
C LEU A 311 1.06 26.99 -11.95
N GLY A 312 0.76 26.77 -13.24
CA GLY A 312 0.13 25.53 -13.66
C GLY A 312 0.96 24.35 -13.16
N SER A 313 0.29 23.26 -12.73
CA SER A 313 0.96 22.00 -12.40
C SER A 313 1.90 21.66 -13.53
N ARG A 314 3.21 21.84 -13.32
CA ARG A 314 4.17 21.57 -14.38
C ARG A 314 3.97 20.10 -14.78
N PRO A 315 3.88 19.75 -16.07
CA PRO A 315 3.86 18.36 -16.52
C PRO A 315 5.06 17.53 -15.99
N SER A 316 6.08 18.21 -15.46
CA SER A 316 7.25 17.67 -14.79
C SER A 316 7.10 17.50 -13.26
N GLN A 317 5.88 17.50 -12.69
CA GLN A 317 5.73 17.05 -11.30
C GLN A 317 6.15 15.59 -11.25
N LEU A 318 7.34 15.36 -10.71
CA LEU A 318 7.88 14.02 -10.56
C LEU A 318 6.85 13.16 -9.82
N PRO A 319 6.65 11.91 -10.25
CA PRO A 319 5.79 10.99 -9.55
C PRO A 319 6.08 11.02 -8.04
N ASN A 320 5.01 11.10 -7.23
CA ASN A 320 5.11 10.98 -5.77
C ASN A 320 5.59 9.57 -5.36
N GLY A 321 5.57 8.62 -6.29
CA GLY A 321 6.14 7.29 -6.16
C GLY A 321 6.10 6.52 -7.48
N THR A 322 6.96 5.52 -7.59
CA THR A 322 7.02 4.50 -8.63
C THR A 322 7.36 3.17 -7.96
N TYR A 323 7.15 2.03 -8.61
CA TYR A 323 7.51 0.73 -8.01
C TYR A 323 8.98 0.67 -7.58
N PHE A 324 9.89 1.16 -8.42
CA PHE A 324 11.31 1.24 -8.12
C PHE A 324 11.59 2.23 -6.96
N ALA A 325 11.05 3.45 -7.05
CA ALA A 325 11.26 4.48 -6.04
C ALA A 325 10.75 4.07 -4.66
N ASP A 326 9.62 3.37 -4.60
CA ASP A 326 9.04 2.87 -3.36
C ASP A 326 9.88 1.76 -2.73
N TRP A 327 10.49 0.90 -3.56
CA TRP A 327 11.38 -0.17 -3.10
C TRP A 327 12.65 0.40 -2.48
N ILE A 328 13.28 1.40 -3.11
CA ILE A 328 14.58 1.92 -2.68
C ILE A 328 14.48 3.06 -1.64
N LEU A 329 13.28 3.61 -1.39
CA LEU A 329 13.12 4.76 -0.51
C LEU A 329 13.67 4.53 0.91
N PRO A 330 13.43 3.39 1.57
CA PRO A 330 13.98 3.16 2.91
C PRO A 330 15.51 3.28 2.93
N GLU A 331 16.20 2.61 2.00
CA GLU A 331 17.66 2.68 1.86
C GLU A 331 18.13 4.10 1.50
N ALA A 332 17.40 4.80 0.61
CA ALA A 332 17.73 6.16 0.21
C ALA A 332 17.60 7.14 1.38
N ARG A 333 16.64 6.93 2.30
CA ARG A 333 16.51 7.71 3.54
C ARG A 333 17.68 7.46 4.48
N ASP A 334 18.07 6.20 4.63
CA ASP A 334 19.21 5.83 5.48
C ASP A 334 20.52 6.44 4.95
N GLN A 335 20.73 6.42 3.62
CA GLN A 335 21.89 7.05 2.97
C GLN A 335 21.86 8.58 3.10
N ALA A 336 20.69 9.20 2.92
CA ALA A 336 20.51 10.64 3.07
C ALA A 336 20.83 11.12 4.50
N GLY A 337 20.56 10.31 5.53
CA GLY A 337 20.78 10.68 6.93
C GLY A 337 19.81 11.78 7.42
N GLU A 338 20.11 12.42 8.56
CA GLU A 338 19.32 13.52 9.12
C GLU A 338 19.49 14.84 8.33
N ILE A 339 19.17 14.84 7.04
CA ILE A 339 19.12 16.07 6.25
C ILE A 339 17.90 16.88 6.70
N LYS A 340 18.07 18.20 6.85
CA LYS A 340 17.03 19.11 7.35
C LYS A 340 16.12 19.74 6.28
N THR A 341 16.45 19.62 4.98
CA THR A 341 15.76 20.36 3.90
C THR A 341 15.46 19.54 2.65
N GLU A 342 16.45 19.19 1.82
CA GLU A 342 16.26 18.36 0.61
C GLU A 342 17.49 17.46 0.39
N ALA A 343 17.25 16.21 0.00
CA ALA A 343 18.31 15.28 -0.39
C ALA A 343 18.10 14.82 -1.84
N THR A 344 19.17 14.70 -2.61
CA THR A 344 19.15 14.04 -3.92
C THR A 344 19.96 12.76 -3.83
N VAL A 345 19.34 11.64 -4.20
CA VAL A 345 19.99 10.32 -4.16
C VAL A 345 19.98 9.74 -5.56
N GLN A 346 21.16 9.35 -6.05
CA GLN A 346 21.33 8.68 -7.34
C GLN A 346 21.08 7.18 -7.19
N THR A 347 20.27 6.66 -8.09
CA THR A 347 19.86 5.25 -8.12
C THR A 347 20.52 4.51 -9.27
N THR A 348 20.32 3.20 -9.33
CA THR A 348 20.81 2.35 -10.43
C THR A 348 19.84 2.27 -11.61
N LEU A 349 18.67 2.94 -11.53
CA LEU A 349 17.66 2.89 -12.59
C LEU A 349 18.21 3.51 -13.88
N ASP A 350 18.11 2.78 -14.99
CA ASP A 350 18.37 3.28 -16.33
C ASP A 350 17.04 3.73 -16.96
N PRO A 351 16.85 5.02 -17.29
CA PRO A 351 15.59 5.53 -17.82
C PRO A 351 15.24 4.98 -19.20
N ARG A 352 16.22 4.58 -20.00
CA ARG A 352 15.97 3.96 -21.32
C ARG A 352 15.41 2.55 -21.12
N LEU A 353 16.02 1.76 -20.24
CA LEU A 353 15.57 0.40 -19.93
C LEU A 353 14.21 0.41 -19.22
N GLN A 354 14.00 1.31 -18.25
CA GLN A 354 12.70 1.46 -17.60
C GLN A 354 11.58 1.76 -18.60
N ARG A 355 11.79 2.72 -19.51
CA ARG A 355 10.81 3.03 -20.57
C ARG A 355 10.61 1.86 -21.56
N ALA A 356 11.65 1.07 -21.83
CA ALA A 356 11.52 -0.13 -22.64
C ALA A 356 10.63 -1.18 -21.95
N ALA A 357 10.84 -1.41 -20.65
CA ALA A 357 10.01 -2.31 -19.84
C ALA A 357 8.54 -1.88 -19.84
N GLU A 358 8.27 -0.58 -19.60
CA GLU A 358 6.91 -0.02 -19.61
C GLU A 358 6.22 -0.20 -20.96
N ARG A 359 6.92 0.09 -22.07
CA ARG A 359 6.37 -0.10 -23.42
C ARG A 359 6.06 -1.55 -23.74
N THR A 360 6.96 -2.47 -23.36
CA THR A 360 6.76 -3.90 -23.62
C THR A 360 5.58 -4.44 -22.82
N VAL A 361 5.50 -4.11 -21.53
CA VAL A 361 4.38 -4.51 -20.67
C VAL A 361 3.05 -3.95 -21.16
N ALA A 362 3.01 -2.68 -21.58
CA ALA A 362 1.80 -2.06 -22.09
C ALA A 362 1.24 -2.76 -23.36
N ARG A 363 2.12 -3.38 -24.16
CA ARG A 363 1.75 -4.07 -25.41
C ARG A 363 1.49 -5.57 -25.23
N ALA A 364 1.73 -6.12 -24.05
CA ALA A 364 1.74 -7.57 -23.83
C ALA A 364 0.37 -8.27 -23.82
N GLY A 365 -0.75 -7.52 -23.85
CA GLY A 365 -2.09 -8.10 -23.94
C GLY A 365 -2.52 -8.90 -22.70
N LEU A 366 -2.32 -8.35 -21.49
CA LEU A 366 -2.45 -9.08 -20.21
C LEU A 366 -3.89 -9.37 -19.73
N ARG A 367 -4.94 -8.96 -20.46
CA ARG A 367 -6.35 -9.04 -20.02
C ARG A 367 -6.50 -8.56 -18.55
N GLN A 368 -7.16 -9.33 -17.69
CA GLN A 368 -7.28 -9.04 -16.25
C GLN A 368 -5.99 -9.26 -15.44
N ALA A 369 -5.05 -10.08 -15.93
CA ALA A 369 -3.85 -10.46 -15.18
C ALA A 369 -2.91 -9.28 -14.88
N GLN A 370 -2.17 -9.41 -13.78
CA GLN A 370 -1.09 -8.52 -13.40
C GLN A 370 0.24 -9.02 -13.93
N VAL A 371 1.26 -8.17 -13.84
CA VAL A 371 2.60 -8.41 -14.35
C VAL A 371 3.63 -7.80 -13.41
N ALA A 372 4.79 -8.44 -13.33
CA ALA A 372 5.98 -7.88 -12.72
C ALA A 372 7.18 -8.16 -13.62
N LEU A 373 8.12 -7.22 -13.67
CA LEU A 373 9.37 -7.34 -14.41
C LEU A 373 10.49 -6.77 -13.55
N VAL A 374 11.57 -7.51 -13.40
CA VAL A 374 12.82 -7.04 -12.79
C VAL A 374 13.92 -7.22 -13.84
N ALA A 375 14.62 -6.14 -14.18
CA ALA A 375 15.84 -6.19 -14.97
C ALA A 375 17.02 -5.77 -14.10
N MET A 376 18.07 -6.59 -14.07
CA MET A 376 19.26 -6.34 -13.27
C MET A 376 20.54 -6.69 -14.03
N ARG A 377 21.63 -6.05 -13.65
CA ARG A 377 22.99 -6.44 -14.05
C ARG A 377 23.45 -7.64 -13.21
N PRO A 378 24.42 -8.45 -13.68
CA PRO A 378 24.95 -9.58 -12.92
C PRO A 378 25.54 -9.19 -11.55
N ASP A 379 25.97 -7.93 -11.37
CA ASP A 379 26.44 -7.38 -10.09
C ASP A 379 25.34 -6.99 -9.09
N GLY A 380 24.08 -7.29 -9.41
CA GLY A 380 22.92 -7.01 -8.56
C GLY A 380 22.33 -5.61 -8.72
N ARG A 381 22.88 -4.72 -9.56
CA ARG A 381 22.24 -3.43 -9.85
C ARG A 381 20.91 -3.67 -10.56
N VAL A 382 19.81 -3.28 -9.93
CA VAL A 382 18.49 -3.29 -10.57
C VAL A 382 18.36 -2.05 -11.43
N VAL A 383 18.20 -2.24 -12.75
CA VAL A 383 18.22 -1.16 -13.74
C VAL A 383 16.82 -0.83 -14.28
N ALA A 384 15.85 -1.72 -14.13
CA ALA A 384 14.44 -1.45 -14.38
C ALA A 384 13.54 -2.32 -13.48
N MET A 385 12.39 -1.79 -13.09
CA MET A 385 11.40 -2.50 -12.27
C MET A 385 9.96 -2.12 -12.63
N ILE A 386 9.12 -3.12 -12.83
CA ILE A 386 7.67 -3.04 -12.96
C ILE A 386 7.04 -3.92 -11.89
N GLY A 387 6.19 -3.36 -11.03
CA GLY A 387 5.49 -4.08 -9.96
C GLY A 387 4.00 -4.36 -10.23
N GLY A 388 3.48 -3.91 -11.37
CA GLY A 388 2.07 -4.03 -11.76
C GLY A 388 1.78 -3.28 -13.06
N LYS A 389 0.54 -3.41 -13.57
CA LYS A 389 0.10 -2.74 -14.82
C LYS A 389 0.02 -1.22 -14.69
N ASP A 390 -0.37 -0.73 -13.53
CA ASP A 390 -0.61 0.70 -13.29
C ASP A 390 -0.38 1.01 -11.80
N TYR A 391 0.69 1.76 -11.54
CA TYR A 391 1.09 2.18 -10.20
C TYR A 391 0.01 3.02 -9.50
N ARG A 392 -0.72 3.87 -10.23
CA ARG A 392 -1.73 4.76 -9.65
C ARG A 392 -2.96 4.00 -9.17
N LYS A 393 -3.27 2.86 -9.81
CA LYS A 393 -4.37 1.98 -9.42
C LYS A 393 -3.96 1.00 -8.32
N SER A 394 -2.73 0.50 -8.36
CA SER A 394 -2.20 -0.44 -7.37
C SER A 394 -0.70 -0.19 -7.11
N PRO A 395 -0.34 0.44 -5.99
CA PRO A 395 1.05 0.62 -5.59
C PRO A 395 1.67 -0.67 -5.01
N PHE A 396 0.90 -1.76 -4.88
CA PHE A 396 1.42 -3.05 -4.44
C PHE A 396 2.46 -3.57 -5.42
N ASN A 397 3.71 -3.72 -4.97
CA ASN A 397 4.85 -4.04 -5.81
C ASN A 397 5.04 -5.56 -5.90
N ARG A 398 4.55 -6.18 -6.98
CA ARG A 398 4.63 -7.63 -7.18
C ARG A 398 6.04 -8.15 -7.47
N ALA A 399 6.97 -7.26 -7.84
CA ALA A 399 8.36 -7.67 -8.03
C ALA A 399 9.04 -8.02 -6.70
N THR A 400 8.65 -7.35 -5.61
CA THR A 400 9.34 -7.44 -4.31
C THR A 400 8.45 -7.96 -3.17
N GLN A 401 7.16 -7.63 -3.17
CA GLN A 401 6.23 -7.94 -2.07
C GLN A 401 5.41 -9.21 -2.32
N ALA A 402 5.11 -9.54 -3.58
CA ALA A 402 4.36 -10.73 -3.90
C ALA A 402 5.25 -11.98 -3.79
N ARG A 403 4.94 -12.85 -2.83
CA ARG A 403 5.53 -14.18 -2.72
C ARG A 403 4.67 -15.16 -3.52
N ARG A 404 5.19 -15.62 -4.65
CA ARG A 404 4.48 -16.52 -5.58
C ARG A 404 5.27 -17.80 -5.75
N GLN A 405 4.59 -18.86 -6.16
CA GLN A 405 5.28 -20.10 -6.49
C GLN A 405 6.13 -19.88 -7.75
N PRO A 406 7.45 -20.15 -7.71
CA PRO A 406 8.33 -20.04 -8.88
C PRO A 406 8.00 -21.11 -9.92
N GLY A 407 7.33 -22.20 -9.52
CA GLY A 407 7.09 -23.36 -10.37
C GLY A 407 8.41 -23.93 -10.90
N SER A 408 8.42 -24.33 -12.17
CA SER A 408 9.58 -24.97 -12.79
C SER A 408 10.85 -24.10 -12.91
N THR A 409 10.81 -22.78 -12.65
CA THR A 409 12.06 -21.98 -12.55
C THR A 409 12.90 -22.39 -11.34
N PHE A 410 12.29 -23.02 -10.32
CA PHE A 410 12.96 -23.57 -9.15
C PHE A 410 13.90 -24.74 -9.49
N LYS A 411 13.70 -25.41 -10.64
CA LYS A 411 14.56 -26.50 -11.09
C LYS A 411 16.02 -26.06 -11.25
N LEU A 412 16.30 -24.76 -11.39
CA LEU A 412 17.65 -24.22 -11.30
C LEU A 412 18.41 -24.76 -10.07
N PHE A 413 17.78 -24.74 -8.88
CA PHE A 413 18.43 -25.16 -7.64
C PHE A 413 18.60 -26.67 -7.55
N VAL A 414 17.63 -27.44 -8.06
CA VAL A 414 17.69 -28.90 -8.11
C VAL A 414 18.86 -29.36 -8.99
N TYR A 415 18.98 -28.78 -10.18
CA TYR A 415 20.03 -29.15 -11.12
C TYR A 415 21.40 -28.63 -10.68
N LEU A 416 21.49 -27.45 -10.06
CA LEU A 416 22.73 -27.00 -9.43
C LEU A 416 23.20 -27.96 -8.32
N ALA A 417 22.28 -28.46 -7.49
CA ALA A 417 22.60 -29.48 -6.48
C ALA A 417 23.09 -30.79 -7.13
N ALA A 418 22.49 -31.20 -8.24
CA ALA A 418 22.92 -32.36 -9.02
C ALA A 418 24.32 -32.20 -9.64
N MET A 419 24.62 -31.04 -10.24
CA MET A 419 25.96 -30.77 -10.77
C MET A 419 27.00 -30.77 -9.65
N ARG A 420 26.67 -30.21 -8.47
CA ARG A 420 27.52 -30.24 -7.28
C ARG A 420 27.74 -31.65 -6.72
N SER A 421 26.83 -32.60 -6.95
CA SER A 421 27.02 -34.00 -6.58
C SER A 421 27.81 -34.80 -7.63
N GLY A 422 28.25 -34.18 -8.72
CA GLY A 422 29.06 -34.81 -9.78
C GLY A 422 28.27 -35.34 -10.97
N LEU A 423 26.95 -35.10 -11.04
CA LEU A 423 26.17 -35.38 -12.25
C LEU A 423 26.47 -34.32 -13.32
N THR A 424 26.26 -34.66 -14.59
CA THR A 424 26.52 -33.79 -15.73
C THR A 424 25.26 -33.64 -16.58
N PRO A 425 25.17 -32.64 -17.48
CA PRO A 425 24.03 -32.50 -18.40
C PRO A 425 23.74 -33.75 -19.25
N ASP A 426 24.75 -34.59 -19.52
CA ASP A 426 24.61 -35.82 -20.30
C ASP A 426 24.34 -37.07 -19.44
N SER A 427 24.34 -36.93 -18.11
CA SER A 427 23.89 -37.99 -17.21
C SER A 427 22.43 -38.36 -17.51
N THR A 428 22.08 -39.63 -17.37
CA THR A 428 20.73 -40.12 -17.71
C THR A 428 19.83 -40.21 -16.49
N ILE A 429 18.52 -40.01 -16.70
CA ILE A 429 17.48 -40.16 -15.70
C ILE A 429 16.20 -40.72 -16.31
N GLU A 430 15.41 -41.42 -15.49
CA GLU A 430 14.10 -41.92 -15.90
C GLU A 430 13.02 -40.83 -15.86
N ASP A 431 12.38 -40.61 -17.00
CA ASP A 431 11.15 -39.85 -17.20
C ASP A 431 9.97 -40.82 -17.33
N ARG A 432 9.69 -41.54 -16.24
CA ARG A 432 8.57 -42.49 -16.07
C ARG A 432 7.84 -42.25 -14.75
N PRO A 433 6.53 -42.53 -14.63
CA PRO A 433 5.76 -42.34 -13.40
C PRO A 433 6.52 -42.78 -12.14
N VAL A 434 6.40 -42.00 -11.07
CA VAL A 434 7.07 -42.27 -9.79
C VAL A 434 6.20 -41.86 -8.63
N THR A 435 6.32 -42.62 -7.56
CA THR A 435 5.67 -42.33 -6.29
C THR A 435 6.76 -42.20 -5.24
N ILE A 436 6.79 -41.05 -4.56
CA ILE A 436 7.74 -40.73 -3.50
C ILE A 436 6.91 -40.49 -2.22
N GLY A 437 6.91 -41.46 -1.31
CA GLY A 437 5.94 -41.46 -0.21
C GLY A 437 4.51 -41.53 -0.76
N ASP A 438 3.65 -40.62 -0.34
CA ASP A 438 2.25 -40.53 -0.81
C ASP A 438 2.07 -39.58 -2.02
N TRP A 439 3.16 -39.12 -2.62
CA TRP A 439 3.15 -38.12 -3.68
C TRP A 439 3.57 -38.70 -5.03
N THR A 440 2.70 -38.57 -6.04
CA THR A 440 2.94 -39.03 -7.42
C THR A 440 2.95 -37.84 -8.39
N PRO A 441 4.12 -37.22 -8.65
CA PRO A 441 4.21 -36.13 -9.62
C PRO A 441 3.93 -36.59 -11.05
N LYS A 442 3.33 -35.71 -11.85
CA LYS A 442 3.10 -35.92 -13.29
C LYS A 442 3.76 -34.81 -14.10
N ASN A 443 4.19 -35.13 -15.31
CA ASN A 443 4.63 -34.13 -16.29
C ASN A 443 3.45 -33.28 -16.76
N SER A 444 3.70 -32.01 -17.06
CA SER A 444 2.65 -31.06 -17.46
C SER A 444 2.00 -31.39 -18.79
N ASP A 445 2.71 -32.08 -19.69
CA ASP A 445 2.21 -32.55 -20.99
C ASP A 445 1.64 -33.98 -20.91
N GLY A 446 1.72 -34.64 -19.75
CA GLY A 446 1.31 -36.03 -19.56
C GLY A 446 2.17 -37.06 -20.28
N ARG A 447 3.23 -36.64 -20.99
CA ARG A 447 4.08 -37.53 -21.81
C ARG A 447 5.33 -37.96 -21.04
N TYR A 448 5.82 -39.15 -21.36
CA TYR A 448 6.99 -39.79 -20.74
C TYR A 448 7.94 -40.26 -21.85
N GLN A 449 9.24 -39.98 -21.73
CA GLN A 449 10.23 -40.36 -22.76
C GLN A 449 11.15 -41.53 -22.35
N GLY A 450 10.84 -42.22 -21.25
CA GLY A 450 11.70 -43.29 -20.77
C GLY A 450 13.02 -42.71 -20.24
N THR A 451 14.16 -43.23 -20.68
CA THR A 451 15.47 -42.74 -20.22
C THR A 451 15.92 -41.56 -21.08
N ILE A 452 16.13 -40.41 -20.45
CA ILE A 452 16.58 -39.18 -21.10
C ILE A 452 17.79 -38.58 -20.38
N THR A 453 18.53 -37.72 -21.07
CA THR A 453 19.61 -36.94 -20.44
C THR A 453 19.06 -35.86 -19.50
N LEU A 454 19.85 -35.42 -18.52
CA LEU A 454 19.50 -34.29 -17.66
C LEU A 454 19.25 -33.02 -18.47
N ARG A 455 19.99 -32.81 -19.56
CA ARG A 455 19.78 -31.76 -20.56
C ARG A 455 18.38 -31.81 -21.15
N GLN A 456 17.95 -32.95 -21.67
CA GLN A 456 16.61 -33.13 -22.23
C GLN A 456 15.52 -32.95 -21.16
N ALA A 457 15.74 -33.50 -19.96
CA ALA A 457 14.83 -33.38 -18.82
C ALA A 457 14.64 -31.91 -18.40
N PHE A 458 15.72 -31.13 -18.34
CA PHE A 458 15.67 -29.72 -18.02
C PHE A 458 14.99 -28.90 -19.12
N ALA A 459 15.33 -29.17 -20.38
CA ALA A 459 14.76 -28.46 -21.53
C ALA A 459 13.25 -28.64 -21.64
N ARG A 460 12.76 -29.88 -21.48
CA ARG A 460 11.32 -30.19 -21.47
C ARG A 460 10.66 -29.89 -20.13
N SER A 461 11.44 -29.50 -19.12
CA SER A 461 10.94 -29.19 -17.79
C SER A 461 10.20 -30.38 -17.15
N SER A 462 10.73 -31.61 -17.26
CA SER A 462 10.13 -32.81 -16.65
C SER A 462 10.02 -32.66 -15.12
N ASN A 463 8.82 -32.88 -14.58
CA ASN A 463 8.56 -32.84 -13.13
C ASN A 463 9.07 -34.10 -12.46
N VAL A 464 8.92 -35.22 -13.16
CA VAL A 464 9.26 -36.55 -12.69
C VAL A 464 10.78 -36.73 -12.57
N ALA A 465 11.54 -36.21 -13.54
CA ALA A 465 13.00 -36.16 -13.44
C ALA A 465 13.47 -35.26 -12.29
N ALA A 466 12.86 -34.07 -12.11
CA ALA A 466 13.21 -33.16 -11.02
C ALA A 466 12.92 -33.77 -9.63
N ALA A 467 11.82 -34.51 -9.48
CA ALA A 467 11.49 -35.23 -8.26
C ALA A 467 12.52 -36.32 -7.95
N ARG A 468 12.91 -37.13 -8.94
CA ARG A 468 13.99 -38.13 -8.80
C ARG A 468 15.33 -37.51 -8.45
N LEU A 469 15.73 -36.44 -9.14
CA LEU A 469 16.96 -35.73 -8.80
C LEU A 469 16.94 -35.23 -7.36
N THR A 470 15.82 -34.66 -6.92
CA THR A 470 15.67 -34.17 -5.53
C THR A 470 15.81 -35.32 -4.52
N GLN A 471 15.25 -36.50 -4.82
CA GLN A 471 15.41 -37.69 -3.99
C GLN A 471 16.87 -38.19 -3.97
N GLN A 472 17.54 -38.18 -5.12
CA GLN A 472 18.92 -38.65 -5.29
C GLN A 472 19.93 -37.75 -4.58
N VAL A 473 19.84 -36.43 -4.75
CA VAL A 473 20.78 -35.46 -4.15
C VAL A 473 20.41 -35.07 -2.72
N GLY A 474 19.15 -35.27 -2.34
CA GLY A 474 18.57 -34.91 -1.06
C GLY A 474 18.06 -33.47 -0.97
N VAL A 475 16.94 -33.31 -0.27
CA VAL A 475 16.26 -32.00 -0.05
C VAL A 475 17.20 -30.96 0.57
N LYS A 476 18.08 -31.37 1.49
CA LYS A 476 19.06 -30.46 2.13
C LYS A 476 20.03 -29.85 1.12
N ALA A 477 20.48 -30.60 0.11
CA ALA A 477 21.39 -30.09 -0.91
C ALA A 477 20.68 -29.08 -1.82
N VAL A 478 19.41 -29.32 -2.17
CA VAL A 478 18.58 -28.39 -2.95
C VAL A 478 18.33 -27.09 -2.18
N ILE A 479 17.99 -27.19 -0.88
CA ILE A 479 17.84 -26.02 -0.01
C ILE A 479 19.16 -25.26 0.08
N LYS A 480 20.29 -25.95 0.26
CA LYS A 480 21.61 -25.30 0.29
C LYS A 480 21.88 -24.55 -1.01
N ALA A 481 21.61 -25.15 -2.18
CA ALA A 481 21.75 -24.48 -3.46
C ALA A 481 20.88 -23.22 -3.57
N ALA A 482 19.63 -23.26 -3.10
CA ALA A 482 18.75 -22.09 -3.06
C ALA A 482 19.27 -20.99 -2.12
N ARG A 483 19.77 -21.36 -0.93
CA ARG A 483 20.35 -20.41 0.04
C ARG A 483 21.64 -19.77 -0.49
N ASP A 484 22.53 -20.58 -1.06
CA ASP A 484 23.78 -20.12 -1.67
C ASP A 484 23.50 -19.09 -2.77
N LEU A 485 22.53 -19.34 -3.65
CA LEU A 485 22.13 -18.40 -4.70
C LEU A 485 21.31 -17.17 -4.20
N GLY A 486 21.07 -17.04 -2.90
CA GLY A 486 20.51 -15.82 -2.29
C GLY A 486 19.02 -15.85 -1.95
N ILE A 487 18.35 -17.01 -2.02
CA ILE A 487 16.95 -17.12 -1.57
C ILE A 487 16.89 -16.98 -0.04
N SER A 488 16.28 -15.90 0.44
CA SER A 488 16.16 -15.61 1.87
C SER A 488 14.81 -16.04 2.45
N THR A 489 13.76 -16.06 1.62
CA THR A 489 12.41 -16.49 2.01
C THR A 489 12.42 -17.90 2.65
N PRO A 490 11.57 -18.18 3.67
CA PRO A 490 11.49 -19.51 4.28
C PRO A 490 11.16 -20.61 3.27
N ILE A 491 11.89 -21.72 3.35
CA ILE A 491 11.77 -22.85 2.43
C ILE A 491 11.40 -24.11 3.26
N PRO A 492 10.25 -24.75 3.00
CA PRO A 492 9.89 -26.01 3.66
C PRO A 492 10.85 -27.14 3.30
N SER A 493 11.10 -28.06 4.26
CA SER A 493 11.99 -29.21 4.07
C SER A 493 11.23 -30.44 3.58
N GLU A 494 10.62 -30.36 2.41
CA GLU A 494 9.77 -31.42 1.83
C GLU A 494 10.21 -31.80 0.42
N ALA A 495 9.90 -33.03 -0.03
CA ALA A 495 10.28 -33.53 -1.35
C ALA A 495 9.63 -32.74 -2.52
N THR A 496 8.46 -32.14 -2.28
CA THR A 496 7.72 -31.34 -3.28
C THR A 496 8.46 -30.07 -3.70
N ILE A 497 9.47 -29.66 -2.93
CA ILE A 497 10.28 -28.47 -3.19
C ILE A 497 10.88 -28.47 -4.60
N GLY A 498 11.24 -29.64 -5.15
CA GLY A 498 11.84 -29.77 -6.47
C GLY A 498 10.95 -29.27 -7.61
N LEU A 499 9.64 -29.11 -7.37
CA LEU A 499 8.69 -28.55 -8.33
C LEU A 499 8.36 -27.07 -8.09
N GLY A 500 8.98 -26.43 -7.08
CA GLY A 500 8.77 -25.02 -6.79
C GLY A 500 7.46 -24.72 -6.04
N THR A 501 7.10 -25.56 -5.06
CA THR A 501 5.93 -25.36 -4.18
C THR A 501 6.16 -24.28 -3.11
N SER A 502 7.42 -23.93 -2.82
CA SER A 502 7.78 -22.81 -1.95
C SER A 502 7.50 -21.48 -2.62
N THR A 503 7.19 -20.43 -1.86
CA THR A 503 6.96 -19.09 -2.43
C THR A 503 8.23 -18.26 -2.36
N VAL A 504 8.52 -17.48 -3.40
CA VAL A 504 9.67 -16.56 -3.47
C VAL A 504 9.23 -15.23 -4.10
N SER A 505 9.98 -14.16 -3.85
CA SER A 505 9.80 -12.93 -4.63
C SER A 505 10.44 -13.04 -6.02
N LEU A 506 9.90 -12.32 -7.00
CA LEU A 506 10.51 -12.26 -8.34
C LEU A 506 11.92 -11.67 -8.28
N LEU A 507 12.16 -10.70 -7.39
CA LEU A 507 13.45 -10.07 -7.19
C LEU A 507 14.52 -11.08 -6.72
N GLU A 508 14.24 -11.88 -5.68
CA GLU A 508 15.14 -12.93 -5.20
C GLU A 508 15.39 -14.00 -6.28
N LEU A 509 14.33 -14.43 -6.98
CA LEU A 509 14.47 -15.41 -8.04
C LEU A 509 15.34 -14.89 -9.19
N THR A 510 15.16 -13.62 -9.59
CA THR A 510 15.99 -12.99 -10.63
C THR A 510 17.45 -12.87 -10.19
N ALA A 511 17.69 -12.54 -8.91
CA ALA A 511 19.03 -12.49 -8.33
C ALA A 511 19.75 -13.84 -8.33
N ALA A 512 19.03 -14.94 -8.10
CA ALA A 512 19.58 -16.29 -8.20
C ALA A 512 20.08 -16.62 -9.62
N TYR A 513 19.38 -16.15 -10.66
CA TYR A 513 19.84 -16.30 -12.06
C TYR A 513 21.01 -15.35 -12.35
N ALA A 514 21.05 -14.17 -11.73
CA ALA A 514 22.19 -13.26 -11.85
C ALA A 514 23.47 -13.84 -11.24
N ALA A 515 23.35 -14.64 -10.18
CA ALA A 515 24.47 -15.36 -9.59
C ALA A 515 25.08 -16.39 -10.56
N ILE A 516 24.26 -17.09 -11.34
CA ILE A 516 24.74 -17.94 -12.43
C ILE A 516 25.41 -17.08 -13.50
N ALA A 517 24.76 -16.01 -13.96
CA ALA A 517 25.31 -15.12 -15.00
C ALA A 517 26.63 -14.45 -14.61
N ARG A 518 26.90 -14.28 -13.30
CA ARG A 518 28.12 -13.70 -12.75
C ARG A 518 29.19 -14.74 -12.40
N GLU A 519 28.86 -16.04 -12.42
CA GLU A 519 29.72 -17.11 -11.88
C GLU A 519 30.02 -16.92 -10.37
N GLN A 520 29.20 -16.15 -9.63
CA GLN A 520 29.44 -15.80 -8.22
C GLN A 520 28.12 -15.66 -7.44
N TYR A 521 28.10 -16.13 -6.20
CA TYR A 521 26.93 -16.05 -5.32
C TYR A 521 27.28 -15.66 -3.87
N PRO A 522 26.34 -15.09 -3.08
CA PRO A 522 25.03 -14.60 -3.52
C PRO A 522 25.14 -13.25 -4.23
N VAL A 523 24.29 -13.03 -5.23
CA VAL A 523 24.07 -11.69 -5.80
C VAL A 523 22.98 -11.00 -4.98
N GLN A 524 23.32 -9.84 -4.41
CA GLN A 524 22.38 -9.04 -3.62
C GLN A 524 21.81 -7.91 -4.47
N PRO A 525 20.49 -7.86 -4.70
CA PRO A 525 19.86 -6.77 -5.43
C PRO A 525 20.10 -5.43 -4.74
N ARG A 526 20.49 -4.42 -5.52
CA ARG A 526 20.70 -3.05 -5.04
C ARG A 526 20.11 -2.05 -6.01
N GLY A 527 19.50 -1.00 -5.46
CA GLY A 527 18.89 0.09 -6.20
C GLY A 527 19.63 1.42 -6.11
N LEU A 528 20.64 1.52 -5.24
CA LEU A 528 21.45 2.72 -5.01
C LEU A 528 22.83 2.58 -5.64
N ALA A 529 23.34 3.68 -6.20
CA ALA A 529 24.65 3.71 -6.86
C ALA A 529 25.79 3.53 -5.83
N ASP A 530 25.72 4.29 -4.74
CA ASP A 530 26.65 4.24 -3.62
C ASP A 530 26.13 3.29 -2.54
N VAL A 531 26.78 2.15 -2.40
CA VAL A 531 26.56 1.29 -1.23
C VAL A 531 27.43 1.90 -0.13
N ARG A 532 26.81 2.50 0.92
CA ARG A 532 27.56 2.79 2.15
C ARG A 532 28.28 1.50 2.54
N GLU A 533 29.60 1.59 2.73
CA GLU A 533 30.43 0.44 3.07
C GLU A 533 29.70 -0.37 4.14
N LYS A 534 29.36 -1.62 3.79
CA LYS A 534 28.77 -2.56 4.73
C LYS A 534 29.70 -2.59 5.95
N GLY A 535 29.13 -2.50 7.15
CA GLY A 535 29.93 -2.50 8.38
C GLY A 535 30.92 -3.66 8.35
N TRP A 536 32.11 -3.45 8.91
CA TRP A 536 33.25 -4.38 8.86
C TRP A 536 32.88 -5.86 9.13
N TYR A 537 31.85 -6.11 9.94
CA TYR A 537 31.29 -7.43 10.23
C TYR A 537 30.62 -8.13 9.02
N GLN A 538 29.90 -7.40 8.18
CA GLN A 538 29.29 -7.91 6.94
C GLN A 538 30.31 -8.09 5.82
N SER A 539 31.41 -7.33 5.82
CA SER A 539 32.53 -7.54 4.90
C SER A 539 33.35 -8.80 5.25
N LEU A 540 33.40 -9.18 6.54
CA LEU A 540 34.03 -10.42 7.00
C LEU A 540 33.19 -11.69 6.75
N THR A 541 31.86 -11.56 6.64
CA THR A 541 30.93 -12.69 6.52
C THR A 541 30.20 -12.76 5.17
N GLY A 542 30.32 -11.74 4.33
CA GLY A 542 29.53 -11.54 3.11
C GLY A 542 30.31 -11.64 1.80
N GLY A 543 31.46 -12.31 1.79
CA GLY A 543 32.23 -12.56 0.56
C GLY A 543 31.43 -13.40 -0.45
N ALA A 544 31.42 -12.97 -1.72
CA ALA A 544 30.85 -13.79 -2.79
C ALA A 544 31.72 -15.03 -3.00
N THR A 545 31.10 -16.19 -3.12
CA THR A 545 31.72 -17.47 -3.46
C THR A 545 31.63 -17.69 -4.96
N GLU A 546 32.72 -18.09 -5.59
CA GLU A 546 32.77 -18.44 -7.01
C GLU A 546 32.09 -19.79 -7.26
N ILE A 547 31.37 -19.88 -8.38
CA ILE A 547 30.87 -21.16 -8.90
C ILE A 547 32.02 -21.81 -9.67
N PRO A 548 32.40 -23.07 -9.38
CA PRO A 548 33.43 -23.74 -10.16
C PRO A 548 33.09 -23.73 -11.66
N SER A 549 34.04 -23.32 -12.51
CA SER A 549 33.78 -23.07 -13.95
C SER A 549 33.16 -24.26 -14.68
N LYS A 550 33.54 -25.50 -14.33
CA LYS A 550 32.88 -26.71 -14.85
C LYS A 550 31.38 -26.73 -14.56
N ILE A 551 30.99 -26.49 -13.31
CA ILE A 551 29.57 -26.47 -12.90
C ILE A 551 28.85 -25.29 -13.56
N HIS A 552 29.52 -24.14 -13.68
CA HIS A 552 28.97 -22.98 -14.36
C HIS A 552 28.66 -23.29 -15.83
N ASP A 553 29.60 -23.88 -16.58
CA ASP A 553 29.40 -24.27 -17.98
C ASP A 553 28.26 -25.29 -18.13
N GLU A 554 28.19 -26.29 -17.24
CA GLU A 554 27.10 -27.26 -17.20
C GLU A 554 25.74 -26.59 -16.96
N MET A 555 25.67 -25.59 -16.08
CA MET A 555 24.44 -24.83 -15.83
C MET A 555 24.04 -23.94 -17.01
N LEU A 556 25.00 -23.29 -17.68
CA LEU A 556 24.74 -22.52 -18.90
C LEU A 556 24.19 -23.42 -20.01
N ASP A 557 24.75 -24.61 -20.13
CA ASP A 557 24.35 -25.58 -21.14
C ASP A 557 22.89 -26.07 -20.94
N LEU A 558 22.50 -26.33 -19.70
CA LEU A 558 21.10 -26.62 -19.34
C LEU A 558 20.16 -25.43 -19.64
N LEU A 559 20.54 -24.22 -19.25
CA LEU A 559 19.73 -23.01 -19.44
C LEU A 559 19.57 -22.64 -20.92
N ALA A 560 20.61 -22.82 -21.74
CA ALA A 560 20.54 -22.65 -23.19
C ALA A 560 19.60 -23.68 -23.83
N ALA A 561 19.67 -24.95 -23.39
CA ALA A 561 18.81 -26.01 -23.90
C ALA A 561 17.31 -25.73 -23.66
N SER A 562 16.95 -25.09 -22.54
CA SER A 562 15.55 -24.71 -22.26
C SER A 562 14.98 -23.71 -23.27
N ILE A 563 15.80 -22.78 -23.78
CA ILE A 563 15.37 -21.81 -24.80
C ILE A 563 15.42 -22.43 -26.19
N ARG A 564 16.55 -23.07 -26.57
CA ARG A 564 16.77 -23.58 -27.93
C ARG A 564 15.85 -24.75 -28.28
N ASN A 565 15.76 -25.74 -27.39
CA ASN A 565 15.09 -27.01 -27.67
C ASN A 565 13.86 -27.25 -26.79
N GLY A 566 13.66 -26.42 -25.76
CA GLY A 566 12.74 -26.68 -24.66
C GLY A 566 11.48 -25.82 -24.62
N THR A 567 10.96 -25.65 -23.40
CA THR A 567 9.73 -24.89 -23.11
C THR A 567 9.86 -23.37 -23.33
N GLY A 568 11.09 -22.86 -23.44
CA GLY A 568 11.41 -21.43 -23.55
C GLY A 568 11.55 -20.90 -24.97
N ARG A 569 11.15 -21.63 -26.02
CA ARG A 569 11.35 -21.24 -27.44
C ARG A 569 10.89 -19.82 -27.80
N GLN A 570 9.82 -19.33 -27.18
CA GLN A 570 9.32 -17.97 -27.42
C GLN A 570 10.25 -16.87 -26.85
N ALA A 571 11.23 -17.23 -26.03
CA ALA A 571 12.27 -16.34 -25.52
C ALA A 571 13.55 -16.34 -26.39
N ASN A 572 13.56 -17.02 -27.54
CA ASN A 572 14.77 -17.10 -28.36
C ASN A 572 15.25 -15.73 -28.86
N LEU A 573 16.58 -15.54 -28.88
CA LEU A 573 17.25 -14.32 -29.35
C LEU A 573 18.26 -14.67 -30.45
N THR A 574 18.75 -13.66 -31.18
CA THR A 574 19.84 -13.81 -32.16
C THR A 574 21.22 -13.93 -31.51
N VAL A 575 21.29 -13.79 -30.19
CA VAL A 575 22.50 -13.91 -29.37
C VAL A 575 22.30 -15.04 -28.37
N ASP A 576 23.38 -15.51 -27.76
CA ASP A 576 23.28 -16.50 -26.70
C ASP A 576 22.39 -16.00 -25.55
N ALA A 577 21.40 -16.82 -25.23
CA ALA A 577 20.38 -16.56 -24.23
C ALA A 577 20.23 -17.80 -23.36
N PHE A 578 20.05 -17.56 -22.07
CA PHE A 578 19.98 -18.59 -21.04
C PHE A 578 18.75 -18.33 -20.18
N GLY A 579 17.91 -19.32 -19.93
CA GLY A 579 16.72 -19.07 -19.12
C GLY A 579 15.87 -20.29 -18.84
N LYS A 580 14.79 -20.07 -18.11
CA LYS A 580 13.87 -21.13 -17.71
C LYS A 580 12.44 -20.60 -17.58
N THR A 581 11.49 -21.41 -18.02
CA THR A 581 10.05 -21.19 -17.79
C THR A 581 9.61 -21.76 -16.44
N GLY A 582 8.63 -21.10 -15.82
CA GLY A 582 7.86 -21.58 -14.68
C GLY A 582 6.37 -21.46 -14.94
N THR A 583 5.62 -22.50 -14.61
CA THR A 583 4.15 -22.51 -14.62
C THR A 583 3.72 -23.28 -13.37
N THR A 584 2.71 -22.78 -12.64
CA THR A 584 2.12 -23.49 -11.50
C THR A 584 1.00 -24.43 -11.93
N SER A 585 0.71 -25.46 -11.13
CA SER A 585 -0.19 -26.58 -11.51
C SER A 585 -1.62 -26.16 -11.91
N ASP A 586 -2.09 -25.01 -11.42
CA ASP A 586 -3.43 -24.48 -11.71
C ASP A 586 -3.40 -23.28 -12.69
N ASN A 587 -2.28 -23.06 -13.39
CA ASN A 587 -2.04 -21.90 -14.27
C ASN A 587 -2.32 -20.54 -13.58
N LYS A 588 -2.02 -20.46 -12.28
CA LYS A 588 -2.20 -19.24 -11.47
C LYS A 588 -1.08 -18.23 -11.73
N ASP A 589 0.13 -18.77 -11.89
CA ASP A 589 1.35 -17.99 -12.07
C ASP A 589 2.13 -18.56 -13.25
N ALA A 590 2.63 -17.65 -14.09
CA ALA A 590 3.58 -17.97 -15.14
C ALA A 590 4.78 -17.04 -15.06
N LEU A 591 5.96 -17.64 -15.20
CA LEU A 591 7.23 -16.96 -15.07
C LEU A 591 8.16 -17.32 -16.23
N PHE A 592 8.98 -16.35 -16.58
CA PHE A 592 10.21 -16.59 -17.34
C PHE A 592 11.34 -15.81 -16.69
N VAL A 593 12.44 -16.49 -16.38
CA VAL A 593 13.64 -15.86 -15.85
C VAL A 593 14.83 -16.29 -16.70
N GLY A 594 15.63 -15.33 -17.13
CA GLY A 594 16.77 -15.59 -18.00
C GLY A 594 17.66 -14.38 -18.19
N PHE A 595 18.78 -14.59 -18.85
CA PHE A 595 19.78 -13.56 -19.12
C PHE A 595 20.39 -13.72 -20.52
N ALA A 596 20.90 -12.62 -21.04
CA ALA A 596 21.76 -12.57 -22.21
C ALA A 596 22.70 -11.37 -22.07
N ARG A 597 23.96 -11.54 -22.48
CA ARG A 597 25.04 -10.55 -22.25
C ARG A 597 25.09 -10.16 -20.77
N ASP A 598 25.03 -8.87 -20.47
CA ASP A 598 25.14 -8.27 -19.15
C ASP A 598 23.77 -7.87 -18.55
N LEU A 599 22.68 -8.54 -18.97
CA LEU A 599 21.33 -8.24 -18.49
C LEU A 599 20.57 -9.52 -18.12
N VAL A 600 20.08 -9.54 -16.88
CA VAL A 600 19.30 -10.62 -16.26
C VAL A 600 17.90 -10.11 -16.01
N VAL A 601 16.89 -10.83 -16.47
CA VAL A 601 15.50 -10.38 -16.43
C VAL A 601 14.59 -11.49 -15.96
N GLY A 602 13.77 -11.18 -14.95
CA GLY A 602 12.66 -12.00 -14.51
C GLY A 602 11.33 -11.34 -14.86
N VAL A 603 10.41 -12.12 -15.40
CA VAL A 603 9.04 -11.70 -15.70
C VAL A 603 8.06 -12.66 -15.04
N TRP A 604 7.07 -12.11 -14.34
CA TRP A 604 5.95 -12.84 -13.76
C TRP A 604 4.63 -12.29 -14.29
N VAL A 605 3.65 -13.16 -14.53
CA VAL A 605 2.27 -12.83 -14.88
C VAL A 605 1.32 -13.72 -14.06
N GLY A 606 0.26 -13.13 -13.51
CA GLY A 606 -0.73 -13.85 -12.71
C GLY A 606 -1.81 -12.94 -12.12
N ASN A 607 -2.79 -13.51 -11.42
CA ASN A 607 -3.88 -12.76 -10.78
C ASN A 607 -3.59 -12.53 -9.29
N ASP A 608 -4.00 -11.36 -8.77
CA ASP A 608 -3.77 -11.00 -7.36
C ASP A 608 -4.44 -11.96 -6.38
N ASP A 609 -5.66 -12.39 -6.71
CA ASP A 609 -6.51 -13.27 -5.93
C ASP A 609 -6.15 -14.76 -6.05
N ASN A 610 -5.06 -15.11 -6.74
CA ASN A 610 -4.67 -16.49 -7.06
C ASN A 610 -5.72 -17.27 -7.88
N SER A 611 -6.64 -16.60 -8.57
CA SER A 611 -7.52 -17.26 -9.53
C SER A 611 -6.73 -17.81 -10.72
N SER A 612 -7.11 -19.00 -11.19
CA SER A 612 -6.51 -19.63 -12.36
C SER A 612 -6.67 -18.79 -13.62
N ASN A 613 -5.67 -18.83 -14.50
CA ASN A 613 -5.70 -18.18 -15.80
C ASN A 613 -5.51 -19.22 -16.91
N PRO A 614 -6.60 -19.80 -17.45
CA PRO A 614 -6.51 -20.84 -18.48
C PRO A 614 -5.68 -20.38 -19.69
N GLY A 615 -4.71 -21.21 -20.09
CA GLY A 615 -3.79 -20.92 -21.19
C GLY A 615 -2.60 -20.03 -20.82
N LEU A 616 -2.49 -19.56 -19.57
CA LEU A 616 -1.30 -18.87 -19.07
C LEU A 616 -0.17 -19.86 -18.81
N SER A 617 0.96 -19.70 -19.51
CA SER A 617 2.14 -20.54 -19.34
C SER A 617 3.42 -19.70 -19.36
N GLY A 618 4.47 -20.17 -18.67
CA GLY A 618 5.76 -19.47 -18.63
C GLY A 618 6.40 -19.30 -20.02
N GLY A 619 6.20 -20.28 -20.91
CA GLY A 619 6.64 -20.21 -22.31
C GLY A 619 5.76 -19.34 -23.22
N GLY A 620 4.65 -18.81 -22.70
CA GLY A 620 3.72 -17.95 -23.42
C GLY A 620 4.02 -16.47 -23.21
N ILE A 621 3.13 -15.77 -22.49
CA ILE A 621 3.20 -14.31 -22.30
C ILE A 621 4.51 -13.86 -21.63
N PRO A 622 4.97 -14.46 -20.50
CA PRO A 622 6.21 -14.02 -19.84
C PRO A 622 7.44 -14.14 -20.73
N ALA A 623 7.59 -15.25 -21.46
CA ALA A 623 8.70 -15.44 -22.40
C ALA A 623 8.70 -14.41 -23.54
N ARG A 624 7.53 -14.04 -24.08
CA ARG A 624 7.43 -12.99 -25.10
C ARG A 624 7.77 -11.60 -24.54
N ILE A 625 7.26 -11.25 -23.35
CA ILE A 625 7.62 -10.00 -22.66
C ILE A 625 9.13 -9.94 -22.46
N TRP A 626 9.74 -11.03 -21.99
CA TRP A 626 11.17 -11.13 -21.79
C TRP A 626 11.92 -10.89 -23.10
N ARG A 627 11.56 -11.60 -24.19
CA ARG A 627 12.20 -11.46 -25.50
C ARG A 627 12.11 -10.03 -26.02
N ASP A 628 10.91 -9.46 -26.05
CA ASP A 628 10.65 -8.15 -26.64
C ASP A 628 11.34 -7.04 -25.82
N PHE A 629 11.42 -7.20 -24.48
CA PHE A 629 12.23 -6.33 -23.63
C PHE A 629 13.73 -6.47 -23.93
N MET A 630 14.25 -7.70 -23.99
CA MET A 630 15.67 -7.96 -24.25
C MET A 630 16.11 -7.46 -25.63
N GLN A 631 15.28 -7.61 -26.66
CA GLN A 631 15.55 -7.08 -28.00
C GLN A 631 15.70 -5.56 -27.99
N SER A 632 14.78 -4.87 -27.31
CA SER A 632 14.78 -3.41 -27.15
C SER A 632 15.96 -2.93 -26.29
N ALA A 633 16.25 -3.63 -25.19
CA ALA A 633 17.31 -3.30 -24.25
C ALA A 633 18.71 -3.49 -24.84
N LEU A 634 18.94 -4.58 -25.57
CA LEU A 634 20.24 -4.94 -26.15
C LEU A 634 20.45 -4.37 -27.57
N GLY A 635 19.42 -3.74 -28.15
CA GLY A 635 19.47 -3.20 -29.52
C GLY A 635 19.68 -4.28 -30.58
N ILE A 636 19.12 -5.47 -30.38
CA ILE A 636 19.29 -6.63 -31.29
C ILE A 636 18.06 -6.83 -32.17
N ALA A 637 18.27 -7.35 -33.38
CA ALA A 637 17.23 -7.53 -34.38
C ALA A 637 16.13 -8.51 -33.91
N PRO A 638 14.87 -8.32 -34.32
CA PRO A 638 13.79 -9.26 -34.01
C PRO A 638 14.05 -10.64 -34.61
N VAL A 639 13.87 -11.69 -33.81
CA VAL A 639 13.80 -13.07 -34.31
C VAL A 639 12.39 -13.31 -34.87
N ALA A 640 12.26 -13.95 -36.03
CA ALA A 640 10.97 -14.40 -36.54
C ALA A 640 10.29 -15.29 -35.49
N ALA A 641 8.99 -15.07 -35.23
CA ALA A 641 8.27 -15.87 -34.26
C ALA A 641 8.38 -17.35 -34.65
N PRO A 642 8.82 -18.25 -33.74
CA PRO A 642 8.84 -19.66 -34.06
C PRO A 642 7.41 -20.11 -34.38
N PRO A 643 7.22 -21.00 -35.38
CA PRO A 643 5.90 -21.51 -35.71
C PRO A 643 5.23 -22.10 -34.46
N PRO A 644 3.89 -22.01 -34.35
CA PRO A 644 3.17 -22.66 -33.26
C PRO A 644 3.58 -24.13 -33.19
N ALA A 645 3.77 -24.66 -31.98
CA ALA A 645 4.14 -26.05 -31.81
C ALA A 645 3.08 -26.91 -32.49
N VAL A 646 3.46 -27.59 -33.58
CA VAL A 646 2.66 -28.66 -34.16
C VAL A 646 2.69 -29.78 -33.13
N GLU A 647 1.54 -30.15 -32.58
CA GLU A 647 1.43 -31.42 -31.87
C GLU A 647 1.72 -32.52 -32.88
N GLU A 648 2.94 -33.04 -32.90
CA GLU A 648 3.19 -34.33 -33.52
C GLU A 648 2.33 -35.36 -32.77
N VAL A 649 1.27 -35.79 -33.44
CA VAL A 649 0.52 -36.99 -33.12
C VAL A 649 1.41 -38.15 -33.50
N ASP A 650 1.85 -38.91 -32.50
CA ASP A 650 2.55 -40.17 -32.71
C ASP A 650 1.51 -41.21 -33.18
N PRO A 651 1.62 -41.74 -34.42
CA PRO A 651 0.68 -42.73 -34.93
C PRO A 651 0.79 -44.09 -34.22
N ASP A 652 1.81 -44.32 -33.39
CA ASP A 652 2.03 -45.60 -32.70
C ASP A 652 1.57 -45.60 -31.23
N ALA A 653 0.93 -44.53 -30.75
CA ALA A 653 0.31 -44.50 -29.43
C ALA A 653 -1.05 -45.22 -29.43
N LEU A 654 -1.04 -46.56 -29.56
CA LEU A 654 -2.21 -47.39 -29.26
C LEU A 654 -2.50 -47.34 -27.75
N PRO A 655 -3.75 -47.07 -27.33
CA PRO A 655 -4.16 -47.27 -25.94
C PRO A 655 -4.10 -48.77 -25.63
N ALA A 656 -3.42 -49.14 -24.55
CA ALA A 656 -3.52 -50.48 -24.00
C ALA A 656 -4.95 -50.73 -23.52
N ASP A 657 -5.48 -51.89 -23.91
CA ASP A 657 -6.83 -52.37 -23.68
C ASP A 657 -7.10 -52.54 -22.17
N GLU A 658 -8.16 -51.91 -21.66
CA GLU A 658 -8.82 -52.36 -20.42
C GLU A 658 -10.13 -53.06 -20.80
N GLU A 659 -10.17 -54.38 -20.59
CA GLU A 659 -11.38 -55.18 -20.61
C GLU A 659 -12.38 -54.65 -19.57
N GLY A 660 -13.57 -54.23 -20.02
CA GLY A 660 -14.60 -53.72 -19.12
C GLY A 660 -15.87 -53.25 -19.84
N ASN A 661 -16.67 -54.22 -20.27
CA ASN A 661 -18.04 -54.11 -20.81
C ASN A 661 -18.85 -52.84 -20.42
N ALA A 662 -19.08 -51.95 -21.38
CA ALA A 662 -20.29 -51.14 -21.47
C ALA A 662 -20.52 -50.73 -22.93
N GLY A 663 -21.40 -51.44 -23.64
CA GLY A 663 -21.87 -51.01 -24.95
C GLY A 663 -22.55 -49.63 -24.84
N LEU A 664 -22.10 -48.67 -25.64
CA LEU A 664 -22.77 -47.39 -25.84
C LEU A 664 -23.44 -47.38 -27.23
N PRO A 665 -24.71 -46.94 -27.32
CA PRO A 665 -25.48 -46.99 -28.56
C PRO A 665 -25.00 -45.96 -29.59
N LEU A 666 -24.99 -46.38 -30.85
CA LEU A 666 -24.79 -45.55 -32.02
C LEU A 666 -25.89 -44.47 -32.10
N GLY A 667 -25.47 -43.20 -32.17
CA GLY A 667 -26.30 -42.06 -32.57
C GLY A 667 -26.67 -41.10 -31.44
N GLY A 668 -25.97 -39.96 -31.37
CA GLY A 668 -26.35 -38.83 -30.52
C GLY A 668 -25.76 -37.51 -31.01
N GLU A 669 -26.63 -36.52 -31.23
CA GLU A 669 -26.27 -35.13 -31.56
C GLU A 669 -25.62 -34.45 -30.34
N ILE A 670 -24.49 -33.75 -30.56
CA ILE A 670 -23.85 -32.92 -29.53
C ILE A 670 -24.25 -31.46 -29.80
N GLU A 671 -25.24 -30.98 -29.05
CA GLU A 671 -25.73 -29.60 -29.12
C GLU A 671 -24.93 -28.70 -28.18
N GLY A 672 -24.34 -27.61 -28.69
CA GLY A 672 -23.57 -26.68 -27.85
C GLY A 672 -22.68 -25.66 -28.57
N MET A 673 -22.46 -25.79 -29.88
CA MET A 673 -21.65 -24.85 -30.66
C MET A 673 -22.28 -24.47 -32.00
N GLY A 674 -23.54 -24.03 -32.02
CA GLY A 674 -24.10 -23.19 -33.11
C GLY A 674 -23.97 -23.66 -34.57
N PHE A 675 -23.65 -24.92 -34.83
CA PHE A 675 -23.52 -25.57 -36.14
C PHE A 675 -23.88 -27.05 -35.99
N ASN A 676 -24.60 -27.62 -36.97
CA ASN A 676 -24.86 -29.05 -37.00
C ASN A 676 -23.78 -29.75 -37.83
N LEU A 677 -23.12 -30.74 -37.22
CA LEU A 677 -22.13 -31.62 -37.85
C LEU A 677 -22.79 -32.97 -38.12
N LYS A 678 -22.85 -33.38 -39.39
CA LYS A 678 -23.20 -34.76 -39.76
C LYS A 678 -21.99 -35.44 -40.40
N MET A 679 -21.62 -36.60 -39.85
CA MET A 679 -20.61 -37.49 -40.41
C MET A 679 -21.32 -38.60 -41.20
N GLY A 680 -21.00 -38.72 -42.48
CA GLY A 680 -21.47 -39.82 -43.33
C GLY A 680 -20.74 -41.12 -43.00
N GLU A 681 -21.33 -42.28 -43.34
CA GLU A 681 -20.72 -43.60 -43.14
C GLU A 681 -19.43 -43.83 -43.95
N ASP A 682 -19.08 -42.91 -44.85
CA ASP A 682 -17.83 -42.87 -45.62
C ASP A 682 -16.75 -41.95 -45.01
N GLY A 683 -17.00 -41.38 -43.83
CA GLY A 683 -16.05 -40.52 -43.11
C GLY A 683 -16.05 -39.06 -43.57
N THR A 684 -16.98 -38.64 -44.44
CA THR A 684 -17.09 -37.23 -44.85
C THR A 684 -17.85 -36.39 -43.81
N ILE A 685 -17.36 -35.17 -43.53
CA ILE A 685 -17.99 -34.23 -42.58
C ILE A 685 -18.63 -33.08 -43.35
N SER A 686 -19.93 -32.87 -43.14
CA SER A 686 -20.66 -31.71 -43.67
C SER A 686 -21.10 -30.76 -42.56
N VAL A 687 -20.89 -29.45 -42.78
CA VAL A 687 -21.22 -28.37 -41.83
C VAL A 687 -22.32 -27.49 -42.44
N GLY A 688 -23.48 -27.42 -41.78
CA GLY A 688 -24.61 -26.57 -42.18
C GLY A 688 -25.02 -25.57 -41.09
N PRO A 689 -25.52 -24.37 -41.46
CA PRO A 689 -25.97 -23.37 -40.49
C PRO A 689 -27.27 -23.78 -39.79
N SER A 690 -27.34 -23.58 -38.47
CA SER A 690 -28.49 -23.90 -37.62
C SER A 690 -29.70 -23.00 -37.94
N ARG A 691 -30.83 -23.59 -38.35
CA ARG A 691 -32.13 -22.89 -38.38
C ARG A 691 -32.65 -22.77 -36.95
N ARG A 692 -32.92 -21.55 -36.48
CA ARG A 692 -33.71 -21.29 -35.27
C ARG A 692 -35.18 -21.49 -35.59
N ASP A 693 -35.83 -22.41 -34.90
CA ASP A 693 -37.28 -22.51 -34.88
C ASP A 693 -37.89 -21.28 -34.20
N ARG A 694 -38.92 -20.75 -34.87
CA ARG A 694 -39.79 -19.65 -34.42
C ARG A 694 -40.90 -20.23 -33.57
N GLU A 695 -40.94 -19.88 -32.28
CA GLU A 695 -42.13 -19.95 -31.41
C GLU A 695 -41.87 -19.00 -30.23
N GLN A 696 -42.74 -18.14 -29.70
CA GLN A 696 -44.13 -17.76 -29.94
C GLN A 696 -44.26 -16.29 -29.46
N GLY A 697 -44.97 -15.45 -30.21
CA GLY A 697 -45.32 -14.09 -29.78
C GLY A 697 -46.51 -14.08 -28.82
N PRO A 698 -46.71 -13.01 -28.03
CA PRO A 698 -47.86 -12.87 -27.14
C PRO A 698 -49.17 -12.63 -27.93
N PRO A 699 -50.33 -13.01 -27.37
CA PRO A 699 -51.60 -13.14 -28.10
C PRO A 699 -52.25 -11.78 -28.48
N PRO A 700 -53.19 -11.77 -29.43
CA PRO A 700 -53.74 -10.57 -30.03
C PRO A 700 -54.78 -9.88 -29.13
N ARG A 701 -54.82 -8.55 -29.22
CA ARG A 701 -55.86 -7.68 -28.65
C ARG A 701 -57.08 -7.67 -29.57
N ASP A 702 -58.25 -7.87 -28.98
CA ASP A 702 -59.56 -7.71 -29.63
C ASP A 702 -60.15 -6.34 -29.26
N ASP A 703 -60.78 -5.71 -30.25
CA ASP A 703 -61.29 -4.34 -30.28
C ASP A 703 -62.67 -4.23 -29.62
N ARG A 704 -62.83 -3.37 -28.59
CA ARG A 704 -64.05 -2.55 -28.35
C ARG A 704 -63.70 -1.24 -27.62
N ARG A 705 -64.02 -0.11 -28.26
CA ARG A 705 -64.07 1.29 -27.71
C ARG A 705 -65.27 1.48 -26.75
N PRO A 706 -65.60 2.69 -26.23
CA PRO A 706 -64.89 3.99 -26.03
C PRO A 706 -64.87 4.37 -24.51
N SER A 707 -64.41 5.50 -23.95
CA SER A 707 -64.62 6.93 -24.22
C SER A 707 -63.83 7.77 -23.18
N GLU A 708 -63.48 9.00 -23.59
CA GLU A 708 -63.48 10.26 -22.81
C GLU A 708 -62.48 10.54 -21.66
N ASP A 709 -61.97 11.77 -21.76
CA ASP A 709 -61.55 12.72 -20.72
C ASP A 709 -60.13 12.70 -20.11
N GLU A 710 -59.33 13.65 -20.61
CA GLU A 710 -58.41 14.53 -19.86
C GLU A 710 -59.08 15.18 -18.63
N PRO A 711 -58.37 15.94 -17.74
CA PRO A 711 -56.92 16.19 -17.64
C PRO A 711 -56.37 16.07 -16.18
N GLY A 712 -55.08 16.35 -16.01
CA GLY A 712 -54.68 17.23 -14.90
C GLY A 712 -53.51 16.82 -14.00
N TYR A 713 -52.39 17.52 -14.23
CA TYR A 713 -51.70 18.35 -13.23
C TYR A 713 -50.68 17.72 -12.25
N ASP A 714 -49.45 18.29 -12.33
CA ASP A 714 -48.42 18.60 -11.32
C ASP A 714 -47.98 17.51 -10.32
N GLY A 715 -46.70 17.38 -9.95
CA GLY A 715 -45.61 18.34 -9.87
C GLY A 715 -44.85 18.05 -8.56
N GLU A 716 -43.53 18.17 -8.61
CA GLU A 716 -42.58 18.24 -7.46
C GLU A 716 -42.49 17.07 -6.45
N GLN A 717 -41.34 16.39 -6.45
CA GLN A 717 -40.31 16.52 -5.40
C GLN A 717 -38.96 15.96 -5.82
#